data_AF-A0A1V1PBR0-F1
#
_entry.id   AF-A0A1V1PBR0-F1
#
_cell.length_a   1.000
_cell.length_b   1.000
_cell.length_c   1.000
_cell.angle_alpha   90.00
_cell.angle_beta   90.00
_cell.angle_gamma   90.00
#
_symmetry.space_group_name_H-M   'P 1'
#
loop_
_entity.id
_entity.type
_entity.pdbx_description
1 polymer ?
#
loop_
_entity_poly.entity_id
_entity_poly.type
_entity_poly.pdbx_seq_one_letter_code
_entity_poly.pdbx_strand_id
1 'polypeptide(L)'
;MYFFQSNDFNRVYNYVPDYGSFMYVVFRSQDNVAEYTAQHYHASKNITTPQDAIDYFHSLKYHIQALDTTISKWWLPWLGFSNDMDPLRDLKQQYVSTFRKYQLEPLMDQFMNRLRKHQSKRSAVTDSDEAFHLITGQLMGTLVYYADFLNQFIRSRHKDSFQFQPIAYQNGKGIFENPVSNEKFMQFMACYTHALIWAKNRRPFRKDFYQFQTSIEEMVALMPDLMEWTLPVVNDQVQGINLLSLWINDLETNDPDSFMNAAYTKKGFDYIQNFFSVIRQAHSTPATFDERKKAFNKIYTTNYLQKWEQAAKAFSNCSTYLETRSAWADTLASLYDIHKNPYFQMIALIVDHTRSFHENRKKWPKWLQFSHRLHEQTVLANANLSLTEVSSSSAINSEAANAFNGYLAALKDIAQLPNTPGVSYKIIKTLFSDSETFCPGDGPDTMACLSIFQLQSIWEKRNDQNAAFWDLYEGPMTLIRQFSMRETACQLQQTWENYVLSVDLQSSSLVRQQKAGMQKFIQSEASHFLEKITQTRYAPKRLAGLIVPFRDSFFKYVAYHPKPQELKDRYPVIIKATPSRTNPQAESQPQLTLIKMKCNQNQQILVIGHQPAQETFYWSESCGPVHITFHLNDLKLTRSYPNPMAFPKFVRDVQYGSKRFHQSEFVLQKARLKSLHVDYVELKLQLFGHETIAKAQKRGFMTAPEKITYCWETTAPQVVRDETVEKKEAQEKADLAEKPESDIEKQDIEKQDIEKQDTERPEIEKSPEVSSREHVYITILASFRSDANAIKKAKQLTQDGLNSAVYWLKDDNENLWYIVVSGIYADYDQAMGAVNEIKTNYSIMPFVKKMAHATIKKRRVNIIF
;
A
#
# COMPACT_ATOMS: atom_id res chain seq x y z
N MET A 1 30.81 24.64 68.39
CA MET A 1 31.35 24.67 69.77
C MET A 1 32.55 23.75 69.77
N TYR A 2 33.82 24.12 69.99
CA TYR A 2 34.46 25.35 70.48
C TYR A 2 35.72 25.62 69.63
N PHE A 3 36.15 26.88 69.56
CA PHE A 3 37.33 27.39 68.84
C PHE A 3 38.64 26.67 69.21
N PHE A 4 39.51 26.45 68.23
CA PHE A 4 40.95 26.71 68.40
C PHE A 4 41.29 27.99 67.62
N GLN A 5 41.63 29.05 68.36
CA GLN A 5 42.21 30.27 67.80
C GLN A 5 43.65 29.99 67.32
N SER A 6 44.05 30.74 66.31
CA SER A 6 45.13 30.46 65.35
C SER A 6 46.58 30.49 65.87
N ASN A 7 46.88 30.43 67.17
CA ASN A 7 48.23 30.79 67.65
C ASN A 7 49.00 29.76 68.48
N ASP A 8 48.53 28.51 68.65
CA ASP A 8 49.27 27.51 69.45
C ASP A 8 49.65 26.21 68.70
N PHE A 9 49.65 26.21 67.36
CA PHE A 9 49.97 25.00 66.58
C PHE A 9 51.46 24.60 66.57
N ASN A 10 52.36 25.47 67.03
CA ASN A 10 53.80 25.17 67.09
C ASN A 10 54.24 24.32 68.29
N ARG A 11 53.34 23.98 69.22
CA ARG A 11 53.69 23.17 70.41
C ARG A 11 53.26 21.70 70.36
N VAL A 12 52.46 21.27 69.38
CA VAL A 12 52.05 19.85 69.24
C VAL A 12 52.90 19.09 68.21
N TYR A 13 53.74 19.78 67.43
CA TYR A 13 54.55 19.16 66.37
C TYR A 13 55.68 18.23 66.86
N ASN A 14 56.02 18.26 68.15
CA ASN A 14 57.21 17.58 68.67
C ASN A 14 56.96 16.29 69.45
N TYR A 15 55.71 15.82 69.56
CA TYR A 15 55.43 14.50 70.12
C TYR A 15 54.42 13.77 69.23
N VAL A 16 54.93 12.76 68.51
CA VAL A 16 54.24 11.85 67.57
C VAL A 16 54.17 12.36 66.10
N PRO A 17 55.06 11.88 65.20
CA PRO A 17 55.16 12.32 63.80
C PRO A 17 53.94 12.01 62.91
N ASP A 18 53.10 11.04 63.28
CA ASP A 18 52.03 10.54 62.40
C ASP A 18 50.73 11.38 62.43
N TYR A 19 50.51 12.22 63.44
CA TYR A 19 49.28 13.02 63.55
C TYR A 19 49.34 14.35 62.79
N GLY A 20 50.53 14.92 62.58
CA GLY A 20 50.71 16.20 61.86
C GLY A 20 50.31 16.10 60.37
N SER A 21 50.72 15.01 59.72
CA SER A 21 50.35 14.66 58.34
C SER A 21 48.84 14.43 58.19
N PHE A 22 48.24 13.80 59.21
CA PHE A 22 46.82 13.46 59.26
C PHE A 22 45.94 14.70 59.38
N MET A 23 46.27 15.60 60.33
CA MET A 23 45.58 16.88 60.47
C MET A 23 45.79 17.77 59.25
N TYR A 24 46.98 17.78 58.65
CA TYR A 24 47.25 18.58 57.45
C TYR A 24 46.40 18.15 56.25
N VAL A 25 46.20 16.85 56.01
CA VAL A 25 45.34 16.34 54.91
C VAL A 25 43.85 16.62 55.16
N VAL A 26 43.38 16.46 56.40
CA VAL A 26 42.00 16.79 56.79
C VAL A 26 41.74 18.30 56.74
N PHE A 27 42.70 19.13 57.14
CA PHE A 27 42.60 20.59 57.11
C PHE A 27 42.66 21.12 55.67
N ARG A 28 43.61 20.65 54.84
CA ARG A 28 43.68 21.05 53.42
C ARG A 28 42.44 20.62 52.63
N SER A 29 41.81 19.51 52.99
CA SER A 29 40.57 19.09 52.35
C SER A 29 39.36 19.91 52.82
N GLN A 30 39.29 20.31 54.09
CA GLN A 30 38.30 21.28 54.55
C GLN A 30 38.51 22.66 53.93
N ASP A 31 39.75 23.14 53.82
CA ASP A 31 40.09 24.40 53.14
C ASP A 31 39.78 24.33 51.64
N ASN A 32 40.12 23.24 50.95
CA ASN A 32 39.76 23.04 49.55
C ASN A 32 38.23 23.00 49.36
N VAL A 33 37.48 22.36 50.26
CA VAL A 33 36.01 22.36 50.22
C VAL A 33 35.47 23.76 50.50
N ALA A 34 36.03 24.50 51.47
CA ALA A 34 35.63 25.85 51.83
C ALA A 34 35.91 26.88 50.72
N GLU A 35 37.11 26.86 50.14
CA GLU A 35 37.54 27.71 49.03
C GLU A 35 36.71 27.41 47.77
N TYR A 36 36.47 26.12 47.48
CA TYR A 36 35.62 25.69 46.38
C TYR A 36 34.15 26.10 46.58
N THR A 37 33.60 26.00 47.81
CA THR A 37 32.25 26.51 48.13
C THR A 37 32.14 28.02 47.97
N ALA A 38 33.17 28.78 48.36
CA ALA A 38 33.18 30.24 48.22
C ALA A 38 33.21 30.66 46.74
N GLN A 39 34.08 30.03 45.93
CA GLN A 39 34.21 30.31 44.50
C GLN A 39 32.91 30.00 43.72
N HIS A 40 32.23 28.89 44.05
CA HIS A 40 30.99 28.49 43.39
C HIS A 40 29.78 29.29 43.88
N TYR A 41 29.77 29.74 45.13
CA TYR A 41 28.75 30.66 45.65
C TYR A 41 28.72 31.98 44.87
N HIS A 42 29.89 32.52 44.51
CA HIS A 42 29.98 33.73 43.66
C HIS A 42 29.53 33.47 42.22
N ALA A 43 29.88 32.33 41.62
CA ALA A 43 29.45 31.96 40.27
C ALA A 43 27.93 31.77 40.14
N SER A 44 27.25 31.30 41.20
CA SER A 44 25.78 31.13 41.20
C SER A 44 24.99 32.45 41.07
N LYS A 45 25.61 33.60 41.37
CA LYS A 45 24.99 34.93 41.21
C LYS A 45 24.94 35.43 39.76
N ASN A 46 25.67 34.79 38.85
CA ASN A 46 25.74 35.18 37.43
C ASN A 46 24.86 34.31 36.52
N ILE A 47 23.99 33.47 37.09
CA ILE A 47 23.02 32.65 36.34
C ILE A 47 21.91 33.57 35.81
N THR A 48 21.86 33.78 34.49
CA THR A 48 20.89 34.65 33.82
C THR A 48 19.63 33.93 33.34
N THR A 49 19.73 32.64 32.98
CA THR A 49 18.58 31.81 32.59
C THR A 49 18.69 30.40 33.16
N PRO A 50 17.56 29.68 33.35
CA PRO A 50 17.59 28.27 33.74
C PRO A 50 18.31 27.38 32.70
N GLN A 51 18.44 27.80 31.46
CA GLN A 51 19.14 27.01 30.44
C GLN A 51 20.66 27.13 30.58
N ASP A 52 21.16 28.30 31.01
CA ASP A 52 22.58 28.56 31.29
C ASP A 52 23.04 27.89 32.60
N ALA A 53 22.12 27.72 33.55
CA ALA A 53 22.42 27.05 34.82
C ALA A 53 22.66 25.53 34.69
N ILE A 54 22.22 24.89 33.60
CA ILE A 54 22.46 23.45 33.37
C ILE A 54 23.97 23.17 33.35
N ASP A 55 24.73 23.95 32.57
CA ASP A 55 26.17 23.74 32.40
C ASP A 55 26.93 23.96 33.73
N TYR A 56 26.50 24.97 34.51
CA TYR A 56 27.02 25.24 35.85
C TYR A 56 26.77 24.07 36.82
N PHE A 57 25.51 23.61 36.96
CA PHE A 57 25.18 22.53 37.89
C PHE A 57 25.74 21.19 37.42
N HIS A 58 25.92 21.00 36.12
CA HIS A 58 26.54 19.82 35.55
C HIS A 58 28.03 19.74 35.90
N SER A 59 28.75 20.85 35.75
CA SER A 59 30.14 20.98 36.18
C SER A 59 30.28 20.77 37.69
N LEU A 60 29.47 21.47 38.49
CA LEU A 60 29.50 21.36 39.95
C LEU A 60 29.22 19.92 40.43
N LYS A 61 28.24 19.24 39.83
CA LYS A 61 27.95 17.82 40.10
C LYS A 61 29.19 16.95 39.87
N TYR A 62 29.87 17.09 38.73
CA TYR A 62 31.05 16.27 38.43
C TYR A 62 32.18 16.47 39.42
N HIS A 63 32.43 17.71 39.84
CA HIS A 63 33.47 17.99 40.83
C HIS A 63 33.13 17.38 42.20
N ILE A 64 31.86 17.46 42.64
CA ILE A 64 31.41 16.79 43.86
C ILE A 64 31.62 15.27 43.76
N GLN A 65 31.27 14.66 42.63
CA GLN A 65 31.48 13.22 42.40
C GLN A 65 32.97 12.83 42.36
N ALA A 66 33.83 13.66 41.76
CA ALA A 66 35.26 13.44 41.72
C ALA A 66 35.88 13.52 43.13
N LEU A 67 35.43 14.48 43.95
CA LEU A 67 35.80 14.57 45.36
C LEU A 67 35.31 13.35 46.14
N ASP A 68 34.05 12.92 45.94
CA ASP A 68 33.45 11.75 46.61
C ASP A 68 34.25 10.47 46.29
N THR A 69 34.63 10.29 45.02
CA THR A 69 35.48 9.17 44.54
C THR A 69 36.89 9.20 45.11
N THR A 70 37.43 10.41 45.33
CA THR A 70 38.76 10.59 45.91
C THR A 70 38.73 10.27 47.40
N ILE A 71 37.70 10.74 48.10
CA ILE A 71 37.46 10.51 49.53
C ILE A 71 37.16 9.03 49.82
N SER A 72 36.40 8.35 48.96
CA SER A 72 36.10 6.93 49.11
C SER A 72 37.34 6.02 48.99
N LYS A 73 38.44 6.54 48.43
CA LYS A 73 39.74 5.87 48.34
C LYS A 73 40.68 6.22 49.49
N TRP A 74 40.28 7.11 50.40
CA TRP A 74 41.08 7.42 51.58
C TRP A 74 41.09 6.23 52.54
N TRP A 75 42.21 6.02 53.22
CA TRP A 75 42.41 4.96 54.21
C TRP A 75 41.70 5.25 55.56
N LEU A 76 41.11 6.45 55.71
CA LEU A 76 40.37 6.92 56.89
C LEU A 76 39.25 6.00 57.43
N PRO A 77 38.47 5.28 56.61
CA PRO A 77 37.47 4.30 57.09
C PRO A 77 38.10 3.14 57.88
N TRP A 78 39.40 2.86 57.71
CA TRP A 78 40.12 1.77 58.41
C TRP A 78 40.55 2.15 59.84
N LEU A 79 40.41 3.42 60.24
CA LEU A 79 40.80 3.93 61.56
C LEU A 79 39.64 4.03 62.56
N GLY A 80 38.47 3.45 62.26
CA GLY A 80 37.33 3.43 63.18
C GLY A 80 36.51 4.72 63.23
N PHE A 81 36.78 5.70 62.37
CA PHE A 81 35.82 6.76 62.07
C PHE A 81 34.65 6.12 61.31
N SER A 82 33.51 5.98 61.98
CA SER A 82 32.31 5.30 61.50
C SER A 82 31.93 5.69 60.06
N ASN A 83 31.32 4.74 59.34
CA ASN A 83 30.64 4.93 58.05
C ASN A 83 29.58 6.05 58.02
N ASP A 84 29.31 6.72 59.14
CA ASP A 84 28.32 7.79 59.31
C ASP A 84 28.85 9.22 59.02
N MET A 85 30.15 9.39 58.77
CA MET A 85 30.71 10.70 58.39
C MET A 85 30.78 10.84 56.86
N ASP A 86 29.83 11.57 56.28
CA ASP A 86 29.90 12.08 54.89
C ASP A 86 30.53 13.49 54.90
N PRO A 87 31.86 13.63 54.65
CA PRO A 87 32.55 14.93 54.71
C PRO A 87 32.07 15.90 53.64
N LEU A 88 31.39 15.42 52.60
CA LEU A 88 30.81 16.26 51.54
C LEU A 88 29.35 16.63 51.83
N ARG A 89 28.80 16.26 52.99
CA ARG A 89 27.38 16.45 53.31
C ARG A 89 26.92 17.90 53.12
N ASP A 90 27.68 18.88 53.60
CA ASP A 90 27.29 20.29 53.52
C ASP A 90 27.36 20.82 52.08
N LEU A 91 28.39 20.42 51.33
CA LEU A 91 28.52 20.74 49.90
C LEU A 91 27.38 20.10 49.07
N LYS A 92 27.03 18.84 49.36
CA LYS A 92 25.89 18.12 48.80
C LYS A 92 24.56 18.82 49.13
N GLN A 93 24.35 19.29 50.36
CA GLN A 93 23.14 20.07 50.71
C GLN A 93 23.11 21.45 50.06
N GLN A 94 24.25 22.12 49.93
CA GLN A 94 24.35 23.39 49.23
C GLN A 94 24.04 23.23 47.74
N TYR A 95 24.52 22.16 47.11
CA TYR A 95 24.15 21.80 45.74
C TYR A 95 22.64 21.66 45.60
N VAL A 96 21.99 20.86 46.47
CA VAL A 96 20.55 20.62 46.40
C VAL A 96 19.74 21.90 46.56
N SER A 97 20.07 22.73 47.56
CA SER A 97 19.35 23.99 47.79
C SER A 97 19.53 25.01 46.67
N THR A 98 20.76 25.12 46.13
CA THR A 98 21.10 26.05 45.03
C THR A 98 20.47 25.58 43.72
N PHE A 99 20.53 24.29 43.41
CA PHE A 99 19.88 23.68 42.24
C PHE A 99 18.38 23.91 42.28
N ARG A 100 17.73 23.68 43.43
CA ARG A 100 16.29 23.92 43.55
C ARG A 100 15.94 25.39 43.28
N LYS A 101 16.63 26.32 43.95
CA LYS A 101 16.31 27.74 43.89
C LYS A 101 16.54 28.36 42.50
N TYR A 102 17.63 28.01 41.82
CA TYR A 102 18.03 28.69 40.58
C TYR A 102 17.74 27.91 39.31
N GLN A 103 17.54 26.59 39.39
CA GLN A 103 17.19 25.75 38.24
C GLN A 103 15.74 25.27 38.29
N LEU A 104 15.37 24.54 39.34
CA LEU A 104 14.14 23.76 39.36
C LEU A 104 12.89 24.63 39.58
N GLU A 105 12.89 25.50 40.59
CA GLU A 105 11.76 26.35 40.94
C GLU A 105 11.37 27.31 39.79
N PRO A 106 12.31 28.03 39.15
CA PRO A 106 11.98 28.87 37.99
C PRO A 106 11.40 28.09 36.81
N LEU A 107 11.93 26.91 36.50
CA LEU A 107 11.41 26.05 35.42
C LEU A 107 10.00 25.55 35.72
N MET A 108 9.77 25.11 36.96
CA MET A 108 8.45 24.67 37.39
C MET A 108 7.44 25.83 37.33
N ASP A 109 7.79 27.02 37.81
CA ASP A 109 6.90 28.18 37.77
C ASP A 109 6.56 28.60 36.34
N GLN A 110 7.54 28.63 35.43
CA GLN A 110 7.33 28.89 34.01
C GLN A 110 6.39 27.86 33.38
N PHE A 111 6.64 26.57 33.61
CA PHE A 111 5.79 25.49 33.11
C PHE A 111 4.36 25.59 33.66
N MET A 112 4.18 25.80 34.97
CA MET A 112 2.85 25.91 35.59
C MET A 112 2.10 27.16 35.15
N ASN A 113 2.79 28.27 34.84
CA ASN A 113 2.17 29.45 34.24
C ASN A 113 1.66 29.14 32.82
N ARG A 114 2.46 28.44 32.00
CA ARG A 114 2.06 28.01 30.66
C ARG A 114 0.85 27.07 30.71
N LEU A 115 0.87 26.10 31.62
CA LEU A 115 -0.23 25.17 31.85
C LEU A 115 -1.53 25.92 32.19
N ARG A 116 -1.51 26.81 33.19
CA ARG A 116 -2.69 27.60 33.59
C ARG A 116 -3.21 28.49 32.46
N LYS A 117 -2.29 29.14 31.72
CA LYS A 117 -2.66 29.96 30.55
C LYS A 117 -3.33 29.11 29.46
N HIS A 118 -2.84 27.89 29.23
CA HIS A 118 -3.45 26.96 28.28
C HIS A 118 -4.83 26.48 28.73
N GLN A 119 -4.96 26.05 29.98
CA GLN A 119 -6.22 25.63 30.58
C GLN A 119 -7.29 26.74 30.52
N SER A 120 -6.91 28.01 30.72
CA SER A 120 -7.83 29.15 30.64
C SER A 120 -8.49 29.33 29.27
N LYS A 121 -7.92 28.76 28.21
CA LYS A 121 -8.45 28.83 26.84
C LYS A 121 -9.51 27.76 26.55
N ARG A 122 -9.66 26.72 27.39
CA ARG A 122 -10.52 25.55 27.11
C ARG A 122 -11.96 25.92 26.77
N SER A 123 -12.53 26.93 27.44
CA SER A 123 -13.92 27.36 27.24
C SER A 123 -14.20 27.95 25.86
N ALA A 124 -13.17 28.40 25.14
CA ALA A 124 -13.28 29.00 23.81
C ALA A 124 -12.98 28.02 22.66
N VAL A 125 -12.69 26.75 22.97
CA VAL A 125 -12.16 25.77 22.01
C VAL A 125 -13.20 24.69 21.73
N THR A 126 -13.41 24.41 20.45
CA THR A 126 -14.25 23.30 19.96
C THR A 126 -13.53 21.97 20.08
N ASP A 127 -14.28 20.88 20.19
CA ASP A 127 -13.75 19.51 20.33
C ASP A 127 -12.92 19.05 19.10
N SER A 128 -12.96 19.77 17.97
CA SER A 128 -12.15 19.51 16.77
C SER A 128 -10.85 20.32 16.64
N ASP A 129 -10.44 21.10 17.65
CA ASP A 129 -9.20 21.90 17.58
C ASP A 129 -7.96 21.04 17.84
N GLU A 130 -7.41 20.46 16.77
CA GLU A 130 -6.25 19.56 16.83
C GLU A 130 -5.02 20.22 17.46
N ALA A 131 -4.80 21.52 17.22
CA ALA A 131 -3.64 22.24 17.75
C ALA A 131 -3.74 22.40 19.27
N PHE A 132 -4.94 22.75 19.76
CA PHE A 132 -5.21 22.80 21.20
C PHE A 132 -4.99 21.42 21.84
N HIS A 133 -5.56 20.36 21.25
CA HIS A 133 -5.46 19.00 21.80
C HIS A 133 -4.04 18.46 21.83
N LEU A 134 -3.25 18.72 20.78
CA LEU A 134 -1.82 18.38 20.75
C LEU A 134 -1.04 19.07 21.87
N ILE A 135 -1.20 20.39 22.03
CA ILE A 135 -0.54 21.13 23.11
C ILE A 135 -0.98 20.60 24.47
N THR A 136 -2.27 20.32 24.62
CA THR A 136 -2.81 19.82 25.89
C THR A 136 -2.18 18.50 26.27
N GLY A 137 -2.09 17.59 25.29
CA GLY A 137 -1.46 16.32 25.53
C GLY A 137 0.06 16.42 25.73
N GLN A 138 0.78 17.36 25.08
CA GLN A 138 2.21 17.61 25.34
C GLN A 138 2.43 18.09 26.79
N LEU A 139 1.58 19.00 27.28
CA LEU A 139 1.62 19.48 28.67
C LEU A 139 1.33 18.33 29.66
N MET A 140 0.33 17.49 29.38
CA MET A 140 0.08 16.28 30.17
C MET A 140 1.27 15.32 30.10
N GLY A 141 1.89 15.18 28.94
CA GLY A 141 3.13 14.45 28.70
C GLY A 141 4.22 14.83 29.69
N THR A 142 4.49 16.13 29.81
CA THR A 142 5.46 16.68 30.76
C THR A 142 5.08 16.41 32.21
N LEU A 143 3.82 16.63 32.59
CA LEU A 143 3.34 16.35 33.94
C LEU A 143 3.56 14.88 34.33
N VAL A 144 3.16 13.97 33.45
CA VAL A 144 3.29 12.51 33.63
C VAL A 144 4.75 12.11 33.74
N TYR A 145 5.63 12.67 32.91
CA TYR A 145 7.07 12.40 32.96
C TYR A 145 7.69 12.74 34.33
N TYR A 146 7.44 13.95 34.84
CA TYR A 146 8.03 14.39 36.12
C TYR A 146 7.34 13.76 37.34
N ALA A 147 6.04 13.49 37.26
CA ALA A 147 5.32 12.73 38.28
C ALA A 147 5.88 11.31 38.41
N ASP A 148 6.09 10.61 37.30
CA ASP A 148 6.69 9.27 37.30
C ASP A 148 8.13 9.28 37.84
N PHE A 149 8.97 10.21 37.34
CA PHE A 149 10.34 10.40 37.80
C PHE A 149 10.44 10.54 39.33
N LEU A 150 9.62 11.43 39.90
CA LEU A 150 9.60 11.66 41.34
C LEU A 150 8.98 10.49 42.10
N ASN A 151 7.92 9.86 41.58
CA ASN A 151 7.27 8.71 42.22
C ASN A 151 8.22 7.51 42.31
N GLN A 152 8.98 7.20 41.24
CA GLN A 152 9.99 6.14 41.25
C GLN A 152 11.06 6.40 42.33
N PHE A 153 11.52 7.65 42.47
CA PHE A 153 12.46 8.01 43.55
C PHE A 153 11.84 7.94 44.94
N ILE A 154 10.58 8.37 45.10
CA ILE A 154 9.88 8.33 46.39
C ILE A 154 9.67 6.88 46.85
N ARG A 155 9.43 5.95 45.92
CA ARG A 155 9.28 4.50 46.20
C ARG A 155 10.60 3.76 46.40
N SER A 156 11.73 4.31 45.95
CA SER A 156 13.03 3.64 46.12
C SER A 156 13.38 3.52 47.60
N ARG A 157 13.81 2.31 48.01
CA ARG A 157 14.15 1.98 49.41
C ARG A 157 15.49 2.59 49.82
N HIS A 158 16.46 2.59 48.90
CA HIS A 158 17.77 3.22 49.06
C HIS A 158 17.95 4.33 48.01
N LYS A 159 18.57 5.45 48.40
CA LYS A 159 18.78 6.60 47.49
C LYS A 159 19.75 6.25 46.36
N ASP A 160 20.80 5.49 46.67
CA ASP A 160 21.90 5.19 45.75
C ASP A 160 21.55 4.10 44.72
N SER A 161 20.42 3.40 44.91
CA SER A 161 19.91 2.41 43.95
C SER A 161 18.87 2.97 42.97
N PHE A 162 18.63 4.29 42.99
CA PHE A 162 17.65 4.91 42.10
C PHE A 162 18.19 4.99 40.67
N GLN A 163 17.51 4.31 39.76
CA GLN A 163 17.70 4.44 38.32
C GLN A 163 16.36 4.78 37.68
N PHE A 164 16.35 5.82 36.86
CA PHE A 164 15.14 6.24 36.14
C PHE A 164 15.19 5.76 34.71
N GLN A 165 14.15 5.05 34.30
CA GLN A 165 13.90 4.66 32.91
C GLN A 165 12.72 5.49 32.40
N PRO A 166 12.94 6.51 31.56
CA PRO A 166 11.87 7.39 31.11
C PRO A 166 10.94 6.73 30.10
N ILE A 167 9.66 7.09 30.19
CA ILE A 167 8.62 6.64 29.25
C ILE A 167 8.77 7.32 27.88
N ALA A 168 9.16 8.60 27.84
CA ALA A 168 9.60 9.31 26.63
C ALA A 168 10.40 10.58 26.97
N TYR A 169 11.63 10.69 26.46
CA TYR A 169 12.50 11.84 26.72
C TYR A 169 11.96 13.18 26.19
N GLN A 170 11.19 13.17 25.09
CA GLN A 170 10.66 14.39 24.49
C GLN A 170 9.62 15.06 25.39
N ASN A 171 8.73 14.29 26.03
CA ASN A 171 7.78 14.80 27.03
C ASN A 171 8.47 15.57 28.15
N GLY A 172 9.61 15.07 28.65
CA GLY A 172 10.35 15.71 29.72
C GLY A 172 10.92 17.09 29.32
N LYS A 173 11.29 17.29 28.04
CA LYS A 173 11.75 18.59 27.56
C LYS A 173 10.66 19.67 27.57
N GLY A 174 9.39 19.29 27.60
CA GLY A 174 8.28 20.24 27.63
C GLY A 174 8.28 21.15 28.86
N ILE A 175 9.05 20.85 29.91
CA ILE A 175 9.22 21.77 31.06
C ILE A 175 9.92 23.08 30.67
N PHE A 176 10.75 23.06 29.62
CA PHE A 176 11.46 24.24 29.12
C PHE A 176 10.55 25.06 28.20
N GLU A 177 10.63 26.38 28.32
CA GLU A 177 9.92 27.29 27.40
C GLU A 177 10.54 27.27 26.01
N ASN A 178 11.87 27.28 25.94
CA ASN A 178 12.62 27.15 24.71
C ASN A 178 13.10 25.71 24.52
N PRO A 179 13.05 25.17 23.28
CA PRO A 179 13.54 23.81 23.01
C PRO A 179 15.00 23.63 23.43
N VAL A 180 15.28 22.53 24.13
CA VAL A 180 16.63 22.12 24.53
C VAL A 180 17.11 20.92 23.71
N SER A 181 18.42 20.85 23.45
CA SER A 181 19.02 19.67 22.81
C SER A 181 18.88 18.42 23.69
N ASN A 182 18.92 17.22 23.07
CA ASN A 182 18.93 15.95 23.81
C ASN A 182 20.04 15.92 24.86
N GLU A 183 21.23 16.41 24.50
CA GLU A 183 22.39 16.47 25.38
C GLU A 183 22.12 17.34 26.60
N LYS A 184 21.70 18.60 26.41
CA LYS A 184 21.38 19.51 27.53
C LYS A 184 20.27 18.97 28.42
N PHE A 185 19.26 18.31 27.83
CA PHE A 185 18.20 17.66 28.59
C PHE A 185 18.72 16.51 29.47
N MET A 186 19.59 15.64 28.93
CA MET A 186 20.21 14.56 29.70
C MET A 186 21.09 15.10 30.84
N GLN A 187 21.84 16.18 30.59
CA GLN A 187 22.63 16.86 31.63
C GLN A 187 21.74 17.40 32.75
N PHE A 188 20.62 18.05 32.40
CA PHE A 188 19.62 18.51 33.37
C PHE A 188 19.05 17.34 34.20
N MET A 189 18.64 16.25 33.54
CA MET A 189 18.11 15.07 34.24
C MET A 189 19.15 14.42 35.16
N ALA A 190 20.43 14.40 34.75
CA ALA A 190 21.51 13.94 35.61
C ALA A 190 21.67 14.84 36.84
N CYS A 191 21.63 16.16 36.68
CA CYS A 191 21.67 17.10 37.81
C CYS A 191 20.48 16.92 38.76
N TYR A 192 19.27 16.79 38.23
CA TYR A 192 18.06 16.57 39.02
C TYR A 192 18.14 15.23 39.79
N THR A 193 18.61 14.17 39.13
CA THR A 193 18.81 12.86 39.77
C THR A 193 19.79 12.94 40.95
N HIS A 194 20.91 13.64 40.79
CA HIS A 194 21.88 13.82 41.89
C HIS A 194 21.34 14.72 42.99
N ALA A 195 20.55 15.74 42.65
CA ALA A 195 19.86 16.57 43.64
C ALA A 195 18.88 15.73 44.49
N LEU A 196 18.24 14.71 43.91
CA LEU A 196 17.39 13.76 44.66
C LEU A 196 18.22 12.86 45.58
N ILE A 197 19.30 12.26 45.05
CA ILE A 197 20.18 11.34 45.80
C ILE A 197 20.83 12.05 46.99
N TRP A 198 21.35 13.26 46.79
CA TRP A 198 22.05 14.04 47.81
C TRP A 198 21.14 14.78 48.79
N ALA A 199 19.82 14.81 48.57
CA ALA A 199 18.89 15.51 49.45
C ALA A 199 18.88 14.91 50.87
N LYS A 200 19.04 15.74 51.91
CA LYS A 200 18.94 15.28 53.32
C LYS A 200 17.59 14.61 53.61
N ASN A 201 16.50 15.18 53.13
CA ASN A 201 15.15 14.63 53.28
C ASN A 201 14.35 14.74 51.97
N ARG A 202 13.30 13.93 51.83
CA ARG A 202 12.46 13.86 50.62
C ARG A 202 11.32 14.90 50.61
N ARG A 203 11.17 15.77 51.63
CA ARG A 203 9.99 16.64 51.77
C ARG A 203 9.84 17.64 50.62
N PRO A 204 10.88 18.38 50.19
CA PRO A 204 10.74 19.34 49.10
C PRO A 204 10.30 18.66 47.78
N PHE A 205 10.89 17.52 47.45
CA PHE A 205 10.54 16.78 46.22
C PHE A 205 9.18 16.09 46.29
N ARG A 206 8.70 15.74 47.50
CA ARG A 206 7.30 15.31 47.68
C ARG A 206 6.33 16.45 47.40
N LYS A 207 6.66 17.69 47.78
CA LYS A 207 5.85 18.87 47.45
C LYS A 207 5.76 19.05 45.94
N ASP A 208 6.89 18.94 45.23
CA ASP A 208 6.93 19.02 43.76
C ASP A 208 6.08 17.91 43.13
N PHE A 209 6.21 16.67 43.62
CA PHE A 209 5.39 15.54 43.19
C PHE A 209 3.89 15.81 43.38
N TYR A 210 3.47 16.29 44.55
CA TYR A 210 2.06 16.64 44.80
C TYR A 210 1.55 17.75 43.88
N GLN A 211 2.42 18.71 43.51
CA GLN A 211 2.04 19.77 42.59
C GLN A 211 1.78 19.23 41.18
N PHE A 212 2.63 18.34 40.67
CA PHE A 212 2.40 17.64 39.40
C PHE A 212 1.17 16.74 39.49
N GLN A 213 1.00 16.02 40.59
CA GLN A 213 -0.15 15.15 40.85
C GLN A 213 -1.47 15.92 40.74
N THR A 214 -1.59 17.04 41.48
CA THR A 214 -2.78 17.90 41.46
C THR A 214 -3.05 18.46 40.07
N SER A 215 -1.99 18.84 39.33
CA SER A 215 -2.13 19.37 37.97
C SER A 215 -2.62 18.31 36.98
N ILE A 216 -2.20 17.05 37.14
CA ILE A 216 -2.72 15.92 36.34
C ILE A 216 -4.21 15.75 36.60
N GLU A 217 -4.64 15.75 37.86
CA GLU A 217 -6.05 15.63 38.23
C GLU A 217 -6.91 16.76 37.65
N GLU A 218 -6.44 18.00 37.76
CA GLU A 218 -7.11 19.17 37.17
C GLU A 218 -7.23 19.06 35.65
N MET A 219 -6.16 18.65 34.96
CA MET A 219 -6.20 18.46 33.51
C MET A 219 -7.15 17.34 33.08
N VAL A 220 -7.15 16.21 33.78
CA VAL A 220 -8.10 15.12 33.52
C VAL A 220 -9.54 15.58 33.79
N ALA A 221 -9.77 16.38 34.83
CA ALA A 221 -11.10 16.91 35.12
C ALA A 221 -11.61 17.87 34.02
N LEU A 222 -10.72 18.71 33.46
CA LEU A 222 -11.03 19.65 32.38
C LEU A 222 -11.22 18.99 31.01
N MET A 223 -10.76 17.75 30.83
CA MET A 223 -10.83 17.00 29.58
C MET A 223 -11.52 15.64 29.79
N PRO A 224 -12.87 15.60 29.69
CA PRO A 224 -13.62 14.39 29.96
C PRO A 224 -13.35 13.28 28.94
N ASP A 225 -13.13 13.62 27.66
CA ASP A 225 -12.73 12.64 26.65
C ASP A 225 -11.20 12.48 26.62
N LEU A 226 -10.74 11.26 26.88
CA LEU A 226 -9.32 10.93 26.85
C LEU A 226 -8.80 10.77 25.41
N MET A 227 -9.66 10.56 24.41
CA MET A 227 -9.26 10.37 23.01
C MET A 227 -8.67 11.63 22.39
N GLU A 228 -9.31 12.78 22.61
CA GLU A 228 -9.02 14.04 21.92
C GLU A 228 -7.55 14.44 21.96
N TRP A 229 -6.92 14.31 23.13
CA TRP A 229 -5.55 14.76 23.36
C TRP A 229 -4.53 13.62 23.46
N THR A 230 -4.96 12.38 23.72
CA THR A 230 -4.04 11.23 23.84
C THR A 230 -3.50 10.81 22.49
N LEU A 231 -4.35 10.68 21.46
CA LEU A 231 -3.91 10.19 20.15
C LEU A 231 -2.93 11.14 19.44
N PRO A 232 -3.16 12.47 19.40
CA PRO A 232 -2.22 13.39 18.77
C PRO A 232 -0.83 13.34 19.40
N VAL A 233 -0.74 13.26 20.73
CA VAL A 233 0.55 13.12 21.42
C VAL A 233 1.25 11.83 21.06
N VAL A 234 0.53 10.72 21.05
CA VAL A 234 1.16 9.43 20.73
C VAL A 234 1.73 9.45 19.31
N ASN A 235 1.04 10.10 18.38
CA ASN A 235 1.51 10.29 17.01
C ASN A 235 2.74 11.21 16.89
N ASP A 236 2.91 12.18 17.81
CA ASP A 236 4.08 13.05 17.89
C ASP A 236 5.28 12.36 18.56
N GLN A 237 5.02 11.42 19.48
CA GLN A 237 6.03 10.79 20.33
C GLN A 237 6.54 9.44 19.81
N VAL A 238 5.73 8.74 19.03
CA VAL A 238 6.02 7.40 18.50
C VAL A 238 5.94 7.46 16.98
N GLN A 239 6.87 6.78 16.30
CA GLN A 239 6.86 6.71 14.84
C GLN A 239 5.75 5.78 14.35
N GLY A 240 4.98 6.22 13.35
CA GLY A 240 4.01 5.40 12.64
C GLY A 240 4.65 4.36 11.71
N ILE A 241 3.82 3.67 10.92
CA ILE A 241 4.27 2.64 9.98
C ILE A 241 3.84 3.02 8.56
N ASN A 242 4.80 3.08 7.65
CA ASN A 242 4.52 3.22 6.23
C ASN A 242 4.25 1.83 5.64
N LEU A 243 3.03 1.57 5.17
CA LEU A 243 2.63 0.27 4.64
C LEU A 243 3.19 0.01 3.23
N LEU A 244 3.62 1.05 2.51
CA LEU A 244 4.27 0.91 1.20
C LEU A 244 5.65 0.29 1.29
N SER A 245 6.30 0.34 2.45
CA SER A 245 7.58 -0.33 2.65
C SER A 245 7.49 -1.85 2.47
N LEU A 246 6.28 -2.42 2.52
CA LEU A 246 6.06 -3.84 2.21
C LEU A 246 6.17 -4.14 0.71
N TRP A 247 6.02 -3.13 -0.15
CA TRP A 247 6.04 -3.25 -1.61
C TRP A 247 7.37 -2.81 -2.21
N ILE A 248 7.87 -1.65 -1.80
CA ILE A 248 9.07 -1.00 -2.35
C ILE A 248 9.84 -0.39 -1.19
N ASN A 249 11.15 -0.64 -1.13
CA ASN A 249 12.03 0.02 -0.16
C ASN A 249 12.15 1.50 -0.51
N ASP A 250 12.14 2.38 0.50
CA ASP A 250 12.50 3.80 0.41
C ASP A 250 11.52 4.75 -0.33
N LEU A 251 10.22 4.45 -0.38
CA LEU A 251 9.21 5.43 -0.83
C LEU A 251 8.62 6.24 0.33
N GLU A 252 8.93 7.54 0.37
CA GLU A 252 8.14 8.52 1.11
C GLU A 252 6.94 8.92 0.25
N THR A 253 5.73 8.61 0.70
CA THR A 253 4.50 9.10 0.06
C THR A 253 3.62 9.80 1.09
N ASN A 254 2.87 10.79 0.62
CA ASN A 254 1.90 11.53 1.43
C ASN A 254 0.49 10.91 1.36
N ASP A 255 0.37 9.63 0.96
CA ASP A 255 -0.93 8.97 0.91
C ASP A 255 -1.37 8.53 2.32
N PRO A 256 -2.46 9.13 2.87
CA PRO A 256 -2.91 8.80 4.22
C PRO A 256 -3.38 7.35 4.37
N ASP A 257 -3.82 6.69 3.29
CA ASP A 257 -4.25 5.29 3.33
C ASP A 257 -3.06 4.31 3.35
N SER A 258 -1.89 4.80 2.94
CA SER A 258 -0.61 4.08 2.95
C SER A 258 0.17 4.25 4.26
N PHE A 259 -0.33 5.05 5.22
CA PHE A 259 0.36 5.35 6.48
C PHE A 259 -0.49 5.02 7.71
N MET A 260 0.05 4.16 8.58
CA MET A 260 -0.56 3.83 9.87
C MET A 260 -0.01 4.75 10.96
N ASN A 261 -0.86 5.64 11.47
CA ASN A 261 -0.54 6.50 12.62
C ASN A 261 -0.09 5.69 13.84
N ALA A 262 0.91 6.20 14.56
CA ALA A 262 1.55 5.48 15.65
C ALA A 262 0.59 5.10 16.78
N ALA A 263 -0.43 5.92 17.04
CA ALA A 263 -1.49 5.64 17.98
C ALA A 263 -2.17 4.30 17.69
N TYR A 264 -2.30 3.88 16.42
CA TYR A 264 -2.92 2.60 16.05
C TYR A 264 -1.90 1.46 15.85
N THR A 265 -0.75 1.55 16.51
CA THR A 265 0.29 0.51 16.49
C THR A 265 0.49 -0.10 17.88
N LYS A 266 1.14 -1.27 17.95
CA LYS A 266 1.50 -1.93 19.21
C LYS A 266 2.35 -1.02 20.11
N LYS A 267 3.37 -0.36 19.54
CA LYS A 267 4.21 0.60 20.26
C LYS A 267 3.41 1.78 20.81
N GLY A 268 2.48 2.33 20.03
CA GLY A 268 1.59 3.39 20.48
C GLY A 268 0.61 2.93 21.56
N PHE A 269 0.06 1.72 21.43
CA PHE A 269 -0.78 1.12 22.46
C PHE A 269 -0.03 0.94 23.79
N ASP A 270 1.18 0.39 23.74
CA ASP A 270 2.03 0.19 24.93
C ASP A 270 2.36 1.53 25.59
N TYR A 271 2.64 2.57 24.78
CA TYR A 271 2.83 3.94 25.25
C TYR A 271 1.58 4.44 25.98
N ILE A 272 0.38 4.32 25.38
CA ILE A 272 -0.88 4.77 25.99
C ILE A 272 -1.13 4.04 27.31
N GLN A 273 -0.90 2.74 27.37
CA GLN A 273 -1.12 1.97 28.61
C GLN A 273 -0.17 2.39 29.73
N ASN A 274 1.11 2.60 29.42
CA ASN A 274 2.09 3.10 30.38
C ASN A 274 1.73 4.52 30.85
N PHE A 275 1.35 5.37 29.91
CA PHE A 275 0.95 6.75 30.16
C PHE A 275 -0.28 6.82 31.10
N PHE A 276 -1.32 6.04 30.83
CA PHE A 276 -2.49 5.94 31.71
C PHE A 276 -2.19 5.28 33.05
N SER A 277 -1.21 4.37 33.12
CA SER A 277 -0.78 3.77 34.39
C SER A 277 -0.21 4.83 35.33
N VAL A 278 0.60 5.76 34.82
CA VAL A 278 1.14 6.86 35.63
C VAL A 278 0.03 7.82 36.04
N ILE A 279 -0.86 8.22 35.12
CA ILE A 279 -2.00 9.10 35.46
C ILE A 279 -2.85 8.48 36.56
N ARG A 280 -3.14 7.18 36.47
CA ARG A 280 -3.88 6.45 37.51
C ARG A 280 -3.16 6.48 38.86
N GLN A 281 -1.83 6.32 38.87
CA GLN A 281 -1.03 6.36 40.09
C GLN A 281 -0.94 7.77 40.70
N ALA A 282 -1.10 8.80 39.87
CA ALA A 282 -1.17 10.20 40.28
C ALA A 282 -2.61 10.62 40.68
N HIS A 283 -3.63 9.79 40.52
CA HIS A 283 -4.99 10.21 40.84
C HIS A 283 -5.33 9.94 42.33
N SER A 284 -5.84 10.95 43.04
CA SER A 284 -6.29 10.84 44.43
C SER A 284 -7.48 9.88 44.59
N THR A 285 -8.30 9.75 43.55
CA THR A 285 -9.42 8.79 43.45
C THR A 285 -9.28 7.88 42.22
N PRO A 286 -8.45 6.82 42.23
CA PRO A 286 -8.16 6.02 41.03
C PRO A 286 -9.42 5.43 40.34
N ALA A 287 -10.49 5.18 41.09
CA ALA A 287 -11.73 4.60 40.57
C ALA A 287 -12.41 5.47 39.50
N THR A 288 -12.45 6.80 39.67
CA THR A 288 -13.10 7.69 38.70
C THR A 288 -12.33 7.75 37.39
N PHE A 289 -11.00 7.67 37.45
CA PHE A 289 -10.17 7.55 36.26
C PHE A 289 -10.31 6.18 35.59
N ASP A 290 -10.42 5.10 36.38
CA ASP A 290 -10.60 3.74 35.86
C ASP A 290 -11.90 3.61 35.04
N GLU A 291 -12.98 4.27 35.44
CA GLU A 291 -14.23 4.34 34.65
C GLU A 291 -14.04 5.03 33.30
N ARG A 292 -13.35 6.18 33.27
CA ARG A 292 -13.05 6.91 32.04
C ARG A 292 -12.11 6.12 31.13
N LYS A 293 -11.07 5.48 31.70
CA LYS A 293 -10.17 4.59 30.97
C LYS A 293 -10.93 3.41 30.35
N LYS A 294 -11.92 2.85 31.06
CA LYS A 294 -12.77 1.78 30.52
C LYS A 294 -13.60 2.26 29.33
N ALA A 295 -14.19 3.46 29.40
CA ALA A 295 -14.90 4.07 28.28
C ALA A 295 -13.98 4.33 27.09
N PHE A 296 -12.80 4.90 27.32
CA PHE A 296 -11.75 5.09 26.31
C PHE A 296 -11.40 3.76 25.64
N ASN A 297 -11.04 2.73 26.41
CA ASN A 297 -10.58 1.45 25.86
C ASN A 297 -11.63 0.81 24.94
N LYS A 298 -12.93 0.93 25.28
CA LYS A 298 -14.01 0.39 24.45
C LYS A 298 -14.05 1.06 23.07
N ILE A 299 -13.99 2.39 23.02
CA ILE A 299 -14.03 3.15 21.77
C ILE A 299 -12.71 2.97 21.01
N TYR A 300 -11.59 3.11 21.70
CA TYR A 300 -10.25 3.01 21.15
C TYR A 300 -9.98 1.66 20.49
N THR A 301 -10.35 0.53 21.11
CA THR A 301 -10.19 -0.80 20.49
C THR A 301 -11.00 -0.91 19.19
N THR A 302 -12.21 -0.33 19.16
CA THR A 302 -13.04 -0.34 17.95
C THR A 302 -12.36 0.46 16.83
N ASN A 303 -11.91 1.68 17.12
CA ASN A 303 -11.20 2.54 16.15
C ASN A 303 -9.89 1.90 15.68
N TYR A 304 -9.14 1.28 16.60
CA TYR A 304 -7.89 0.58 16.30
C TYR A 304 -8.13 -0.54 15.28
N LEU A 305 -9.11 -1.41 15.53
CA LEU A 305 -9.43 -2.52 14.62
C LEU A 305 -9.98 -2.00 13.29
N GLN A 306 -10.82 -0.96 13.30
CA GLN A 306 -11.36 -0.36 12.08
C GLN A 306 -10.25 0.23 11.19
N LYS A 307 -9.23 0.87 11.77
CA LYS A 307 -8.09 1.42 11.02
C LYS A 307 -7.28 0.32 10.33
N TRP A 308 -7.04 -0.79 11.01
CA TRP A 308 -6.39 -1.95 10.40
C TRP A 308 -7.26 -2.64 9.32
N GLU A 309 -8.57 -2.69 9.52
CA GLU A 309 -9.50 -3.22 8.51
C GLU A 309 -9.51 -2.35 7.24
N GLN A 310 -9.54 -1.02 7.39
CA GLN A 310 -9.46 -0.07 6.28
C GLN A 310 -8.14 -0.21 5.52
N ALA A 311 -7.02 -0.27 6.25
CA ALA A 311 -5.70 -0.48 5.66
C ALA A 311 -5.63 -1.81 4.88
N ALA A 312 -6.18 -2.90 5.43
CA ALA A 312 -6.23 -4.20 4.75
C ALA A 312 -7.01 -4.15 3.43
N LYS A 313 -8.18 -3.48 3.41
CA LYS A 313 -9.01 -3.31 2.19
C LYS A 313 -8.34 -2.42 1.14
N ALA A 314 -7.62 -1.38 1.58
CA ALA A 314 -6.92 -0.46 0.67
C ALA A 314 -5.58 -1.00 0.15
N PHE A 315 -5.01 -2.01 0.81
CA PHE A 315 -3.64 -2.47 0.55
C PHE A 315 -3.35 -2.90 -0.89
N SER A 316 -4.32 -3.49 -1.59
CA SER A 316 -4.14 -3.87 -3.01
C SER A 316 -3.91 -2.66 -3.92
N ASN A 317 -4.41 -1.46 -3.55
CA ASN A 317 -4.19 -0.24 -4.33
C ASN A 317 -2.73 0.23 -4.27
N CYS A 318 -1.95 -0.22 -3.29
CA CYS A 318 -0.52 0.07 -3.20
C CYS A 318 0.27 -0.44 -4.43
N SER A 319 -0.27 -1.42 -5.16
CA SER A 319 0.29 -1.87 -6.44
C SER A 319 0.34 -0.78 -7.52
N THR A 320 -0.46 0.28 -7.41
CA THR A 320 -0.46 1.40 -8.35
C THR A 320 0.82 2.23 -8.30
N TYR A 321 1.59 2.16 -7.20
CA TYR A 321 2.89 2.81 -7.03
C TYR A 321 4.04 2.06 -7.74
N LEU A 322 3.79 0.86 -8.27
CA LEU A 322 4.75 0.15 -9.11
C LEU A 322 4.76 0.80 -10.51
N GLU A 323 5.72 1.70 -10.75
CA GLU A 323 5.76 2.51 -11.99
C GLU A 323 6.23 1.73 -13.23
N THR A 324 7.18 0.81 -13.06
CA THR A 324 7.87 0.15 -14.18
C THR A 324 7.48 -1.32 -14.30
N ARG A 325 7.52 -1.86 -15.52
CA ARG A 325 7.35 -3.29 -15.77
C ARG A 325 8.30 -4.15 -14.91
N SER A 326 9.55 -3.71 -14.74
CA SER A 326 10.53 -4.43 -13.93
C SER A 326 10.13 -4.48 -12.46
N ALA A 327 9.69 -3.36 -11.87
CA ALA A 327 9.22 -3.33 -10.48
C ALA A 327 8.04 -4.31 -10.25
N TRP A 328 7.10 -4.36 -11.19
CA TRP A 328 6.04 -5.36 -11.17
C TRP A 328 6.59 -6.78 -11.27
N ALA A 329 7.46 -7.06 -12.25
CA ALA A 329 8.02 -8.40 -12.46
C ALA A 329 8.82 -8.90 -11.24
N ASP A 330 9.61 -8.03 -10.62
CA ASP A 330 10.40 -8.35 -9.43
C ASP A 330 9.49 -8.67 -8.24
N THR A 331 8.41 -7.90 -8.05
CA THR A 331 7.40 -8.17 -7.02
C THR A 331 6.75 -9.54 -7.24
N LEU A 332 6.30 -9.81 -8.48
CA LEU A 332 5.66 -11.07 -8.85
C LEU A 332 6.56 -12.28 -8.65
N ALA A 333 7.86 -12.15 -8.95
CA ALA A 333 8.85 -13.21 -8.78
C ALA A 333 9.02 -13.64 -7.32
N SER A 334 8.55 -12.85 -6.36
CA SER A 334 8.65 -13.13 -4.93
C SER A 334 7.34 -13.54 -4.26
N LEU A 335 6.20 -13.50 -4.96
CA LEU A 335 4.87 -13.74 -4.38
C LEU A 335 4.67 -15.14 -3.78
N TYR A 336 5.44 -16.13 -4.21
CA TYR A 336 5.34 -17.48 -3.64
C TYR A 336 6.05 -17.61 -2.28
N ASP A 337 6.97 -16.71 -1.97
CA ASP A 337 7.70 -16.69 -0.71
C ASP A 337 6.90 -15.89 0.31
N ILE A 338 6.38 -16.57 1.33
CA ILE A 338 5.54 -15.96 2.36
C ILE A 338 6.23 -14.80 3.10
N HIS A 339 7.56 -14.83 3.17
CA HIS A 339 8.35 -13.79 3.84
C HIS A 339 8.64 -12.60 2.94
N LYS A 340 8.40 -12.69 1.63
CA LYS A 340 8.62 -11.60 0.66
C LYS A 340 7.33 -11.11 0.01
N ASN A 341 6.26 -11.91 0.08
CA ASN A 341 4.96 -11.53 -0.45
C ASN A 341 4.37 -10.38 0.40
N PRO A 342 4.12 -9.20 -0.20
CA PRO A 342 3.63 -8.02 0.54
C PRO A 342 2.30 -8.27 1.26
N TYR A 343 1.42 -9.08 0.66
CA TYR A 343 0.12 -9.39 1.24
C TYR A 343 0.22 -10.27 2.48
N PHE A 344 1.09 -11.28 2.46
CA PHE A 344 1.31 -12.14 3.62
C PHE A 344 2.11 -11.43 4.72
N GLN A 345 3.04 -10.55 4.36
CA GLN A 345 3.67 -9.64 5.31
C GLN A 345 2.65 -8.72 5.97
N MET A 346 1.68 -8.18 5.23
CA MET A 346 0.59 -7.36 5.79
C MET A 346 -0.28 -8.16 6.76
N ILE A 347 -0.62 -9.42 6.44
CA ILE A 347 -1.34 -10.30 7.38
C ILE A 347 -0.52 -10.53 8.66
N ALA A 348 0.79 -10.81 8.54
CA ALA A 348 1.66 -10.99 9.69
C ALA A 348 1.76 -9.71 10.54
N LEU A 349 1.83 -8.54 9.89
CA LEU A 349 1.86 -7.24 10.55
C LEU A 349 0.56 -6.97 11.32
N ILE A 350 -0.61 -7.18 10.68
CA ILE A 350 -1.93 -7.10 11.34
C ILE A 350 -1.94 -7.99 12.59
N VAL A 351 -1.47 -9.23 12.48
CA VAL A 351 -1.46 -10.18 13.59
C VAL A 351 -0.58 -9.67 14.73
N ASP A 352 0.65 -9.22 14.46
CA ASP A 352 1.52 -8.70 15.52
C ASP A 352 0.93 -7.46 16.21
N HIS A 353 0.34 -6.55 15.44
CA HIS A 353 -0.21 -5.30 15.94
C HIS A 353 -1.58 -5.46 16.65
N THR A 354 -2.23 -6.60 16.56
CA THR A 354 -3.53 -6.87 17.21
C THR A 354 -3.44 -7.88 18.35
N ARG A 355 -2.26 -8.50 18.58
CA ARG A 355 -2.01 -9.45 19.68
C ARG A 355 -2.37 -8.89 21.06
N SER A 356 -2.22 -7.59 21.29
CA SER A 356 -2.52 -6.97 22.58
C SER A 356 -4.01 -7.03 22.98
N PHE A 357 -4.91 -7.43 22.05
CA PHE A 357 -6.35 -7.55 22.30
C PHE A 357 -6.85 -9.01 22.43
N HIS A 358 -5.94 -9.98 22.63
CA HIS A 358 -6.20 -11.43 22.57
C HIS A 358 -7.24 -11.94 23.57
N GLU A 359 -7.34 -11.30 24.75
CA GLU A 359 -8.28 -11.68 25.83
C GLU A 359 -9.76 -11.73 25.37
N ASN A 360 -10.10 -11.03 24.28
CA ASN A 360 -11.45 -10.98 23.70
C ASN A 360 -11.58 -11.64 22.32
N ARG A 361 -10.74 -12.63 21.97
CA ARG A 361 -10.75 -13.33 20.66
C ARG A 361 -12.15 -13.73 20.16
N LYS A 362 -13.05 -14.16 21.06
CA LYS A 362 -14.43 -14.57 20.70
C LYS A 362 -15.28 -13.43 20.12
N LYS A 363 -14.96 -12.18 20.42
CA LYS A 363 -15.68 -10.98 19.95
C LYS A 363 -14.99 -10.29 18.78
N TRP A 364 -13.88 -10.84 18.28
CA TRP A 364 -13.18 -10.24 17.16
C TRP A 364 -13.99 -10.29 15.87
N PRO A 365 -13.88 -9.28 14.99
CA PRO A 365 -14.37 -9.36 13.63
C PRO A 365 -13.85 -10.61 12.91
N LYS A 366 -14.64 -11.19 12.01
CA LYS A 366 -14.28 -12.44 11.32
C LYS A 366 -12.99 -12.31 10.52
N TRP A 367 -12.76 -11.19 9.84
CA TRP A 367 -11.52 -10.93 9.11
C TRP A 367 -10.29 -11.09 10.01
N LEU A 368 -10.33 -10.56 11.23
CA LEU A 368 -9.21 -10.61 12.17
C LEU A 368 -8.98 -12.03 12.69
N GLN A 369 -10.06 -12.75 13.00
CA GLN A 369 -9.96 -14.16 13.38
C GLN A 369 -9.30 -14.98 12.26
N PHE A 370 -9.64 -14.71 11.00
CA PHE A 370 -9.11 -15.45 9.85
C PHE A 370 -7.63 -15.11 9.63
N SER A 371 -7.23 -13.84 9.75
CA SER A 371 -5.82 -13.43 9.71
C SER A 371 -4.97 -14.15 10.76
N HIS A 372 -5.45 -14.24 12.01
CA HIS A 372 -4.74 -14.96 13.08
C HIS A 372 -4.70 -16.47 12.82
N ARG A 373 -5.82 -17.09 12.41
CA ARG A 373 -5.85 -18.53 12.08
C ARG A 373 -4.88 -18.88 10.94
N LEU A 374 -4.84 -18.07 9.87
CA LEU A 374 -3.91 -18.27 8.76
C LEU A 374 -2.46 -18.14 9.25
N HIS A 375 -2.15 -17.08 10.00
CA HIS A 375 -0.81 -16.86 10.50
C HIS A 375 -0.35 -18.01 11.40
N GLU A 376 -1.19 -18.48 12.31
CA GLU A 376 -0.92 -19.67 13.15
C GLU A 376 -0.62 -20.91 12.29
N GLN A 377 -1.40 -21.17 11.24
CA GLN A 377 -1.13 -22.29 10.32
C GLN A 377 0.22 -22.15 9.58
N THR A 378 0.55 -20.94 9.13
CA THR A 378 1.82 -20.68 8.40
C THR A 378 3.04 -20.81 9.29
N VAL A 379 2.96 -20.32 10.53
CA VAL A 379 4.04 -20.42 11.52
C VAL A 379 4.25 -21.87 11.91
N LEU A 380 3.17 -22.64 12.16
CA LEU A 380 3.26 -24.05 12.51
C LEU A 380 3.77 -24.92 11.35
N ALA A 381 3.39 -24.61 10.10
CA ALA A 381 3.90 -25.32 8.92
C ALA A 381 5.40 -25.05 8.67
N ASN A 382 5.86 -23.82 8.94
CA ASN A 382 7.28 -23.43 8.85
C ASN A 382 8.12 -23.89 10.04
N ALA A 383 7.49 -24.14 11.20
CA ALA A 383 8.13 -24.58 12.44
C ALA A 383 8.36 -26.10 12.54
N ASN A 384 8.57 -26.80 11.42
CA ASN A 384 9.13 -28.17 11.40
C ASN A 384 10.62 -28.22 11.85
N LEU A 385 11.00 -27.38 12.82
CA LEU A 385 12.22 -27.43 13.61
C LEU A 385 11.83 -27.39 15.09
N SER A 386 12.02 -28.55 15.74
CA SER A 386 11.88 -28.83 17.18
C SER A 386 10.47 -28.99 17.75
N LEU A 387 9.90 -30.18 17.52
CA LEU A 387 8.83 -30.76 18.33
C LEU A 387 9.33 -31.13 19.72
N THR A 388 9.26 -30.23 20.69
CA THR A 388 9.23 -30.64 22.12
C THR A 388 8.24 -29.91 23.00
N GLU A 389 7.67 -28.76 22.63
CA GLU A 389 6.71 -28.08 23.52
C GLU A 389 5.59 -27.39 22.75
N VAL A 390 4.56 -28.14 22.35
CA VAL A 390 3.23 -27.55 22.12
C VAL A 390 2.17 -28.44 22.75
N SER A 391 1.94 -28.21 24.04
CA SER A 391 0.74 -28.67 24.72
C SER A 391 -0.42 -27.73 24.38
N SER A 392 -1.54 -28.32 23.96
CA SER A 392 -2.90 -27.74 23.92
C SER A 392 -3.20 -26.60 22.93
N SER A 393 -3.54 -26.95 21.68
CA SER A 393 -4.91 -26.84 21.13
C SER A 393 -4.92 -26.76 19.58
N SER A 394 -5.74 -27.62 18.99
CA SER A 394 -5.99 -27.84 17.55
C SER A 394 -4.84 -28.45 16.74
N ALA A 395 -5.01 -29.73 16.41
CA ALA A 395 -4.33 -30.37 15.29
C ALA A 395 -4.36 -29.44 14.08
N ILE A 396 -3.23 -29.33 13.39
CA ILE A 396 -3.16 -28.72 12.05
C ILE A 396 -4.38 -29.21 11.28
N ASN A 397 -5.28 -28.30 10.89
CA ASN A 397 -6.33 -28.66 9.94
C ASN A 397 -5.60 -28.95 8.62
N SER A 398 -5.27 -30.22 8.39
CA SER A 398 -4.50 -30.68 7.24
C SER A 398 -5.14 -30.27 5.93
N GLU A 399 -6.48 -30.18 5.87
CA GLU A 399 -7.22 -29.70 4.69
C GLU A 399 -6.91 -28.22 4.39
N ALA A 400 -6.89 -27.34 5.40
CA ALA A 400 -6.60 -25.92 5.21
C ALA A 400 -5.13 -25.68 4.88
N ALA A 401 -4.22 -26.41 5.53
CA ALA A 401 -2.80 -26.38 5.23
C ALA A 401 -2.51 -26.84 3.80
N ASN A 402 -3.18 -27.90 3.33
CA ASN A 402 -3.07 -28.39 1.95
C ASN A 402 -3.59 -27.38 0.94
N ALA A 403 -4.74 -26.76 1.18
CA ALA A 403 -5.29 -25.70 0.32
C ALA A 403 -4.34 -24.50 0.23
N PHE A 404 -3.77 -24.08 1.37
CA PHE A 404 -2.80 -22.99 1.41
C PHE A 404 -1.50 -23.35 0.66
N ASN A 405 -0.95 -24.54 0.86
CA ASN A 405 0.23 -25.01 0.14
C ASN A 405 -0.02 -25.13 -1.37
N GLY A 406 -1.21 -25.58 -1.77
CA GLY A 406 -1.65 -25.59 -3.17
C GLY A 406 -1.69 -24.19 -3.77
N TYR A 407 -2.16 -23.19 -3.01
CA TYR A 407 -2.14 -21.79 -3.42
C TYR A 407 -0.71 -21.26 -3.61
N LEU A 408 0.19 -21.49 -2.66
CA LEU A 408 1.59 -21.06 -2.77
C LEU A 408 2.32 -21.75 -3.95
N ALA A 409 2.05 -23.04 -4.18
CA ALA A 409 2.59 -23.76 -5.33
C ALA A 409 2.09 -23.16 -6.65
N ALA A 410 0.80 -22.85 -6.75
CA ALA A 410 0.24 -22.17 -7.91
C ALA A 410 0.87 -20.78 -8.13
N LEU A 411 1.05 -19.98 -7.07
CA LEU A 411 1.75 -18.70 -7.16
C LEU A 411 3.21 -18.87 -7.62
N LYS A 412 3.90 -19.92 -7.17
CA LYS A 412 5.27 -20.24 -7.61
C LYS A 412 5.32 -20.56 -9.09
N ASP A 413 4.42 -21.41 -9.56
CA ASP A 413 4.34 -21.79 -10.97
C ASP A 413 4.06 -20.55 -11.84
N ILE A 414 3.18 -19.64 -11.39
CA ILE A 414 2.94 -18.36 -12.07
C ILE A 414 4.17 -17.45 -12.05
N ALA A 415 4.83 -17.33 -10.90
CA ALA A 415 6.00 -16.48 -10.71
C ALA A 415 7.21 -16.91 -11.56
N GLN A 416 7.23 -18.15 -12.06
CA GLN A 416 8.22 -18.66 -13.01
C GLN A 416 7.90 -18.35 -14.49
N LEU A 417 6.69 -17.86 -14.78
CA LEU A 417 6.26 -17.51 -16.14
C LEU A 417 6.70 -16.15 -16.70
N PRO A 418 7.23 -15.15 -15.95
CA PRO A 418 7.34 -13.80 -16.46
C PRO A 418 8.58 -13.66 -17.34
N ASN A 419 8.48 -14.08 -18.61
CA ASN A 419 9.48 -13.73 -19.63
C ASN A 419 8.89 -13.41 -21.02
N THR A 420 7.58 -13.59 -21.28
CA THR A 420 6.98 -13.17 -22.57
C THR A 420 5.51 -12.70 -22.46
N PRO A 421 5.11 -11.67 -23.23
CA PRO A 421 3.71 -11.24 -23.33
C PRO A 421 2.73 -12.34 -23.77
N GLY A 422 3.19 -13.31 -24.57
CA GLY A 422 2.37 -14.40 -25.09
C GLY A 422 1.80 -15.35 -24.03
N VAL A 423 2.55 -15.62 -22.95
CA VAL A 423 2.06 -16.47 -21.84
C VAL A 423 0.96 -15.76 -21.07
N SER A 424 1.18 -14.48 -20.73
CA SER A 424 0.17 -13.64 -20.08
C SER A 424 -1.11 -13.52 -20.92
N TYR A 425 -0.95 -13.36 -22.25
CA TYR A 425 -2.08 -13.38 -23.19
C TYR A 425 -2.87 -14.68 -23.12
N LYS A 426 -2.23 -15.86 -23.03
CA LYS A 426 -2.94 -17.14 -22.94
C LYS A 426 -3.77 -17.28 -21.66
N ILE A 427 -3.22 -16.86 -20.51
CA ILE A 427 -3.93 -16.87 -19.22
C ILE A 427 -5.19 -16.00 -19.31
N ILE A 428 -5.00 -14.76 -19.75
CA ILE A 428 -6.07 -13.77 -19.85
C ILE A 428 -7.11 -14.15 -20.91
N LYS A 429 -6.68 -14.67 -22.06
CA LYS A 429 -7.58 -15.19 -23.11
C LYS A 429 -8.47 -16.30 -22.57
N THR A 430 -7.92 -17.24 -21.80
CA THR A 430 -8.68 -18.36 -21.23
C THR A 430 -9.77 -17.84 -20.29
N LEU A 431 -9.42 -16.92 -19.39
CA LEU A 431 -10.37 -16.26 -18.48
C LEU A 431 -11.52 -15.56 -19.23
N PHE A 432 -11.21 -14.82 -20.29
CA PHE A 432 -12.22 -14.08 -21.07
C PHE A 432 -13.06 -14.94 -22.01
N SER A 433 -12.53 -16.09 -22.43
CA SER A 433 -13.22 -17.04 -23.33
C SER A 433 -14.25 -17.88 -22.60
N ASP A 434 -13.96 -18.27 -21.37
CA ASP A 434 -14.78 -19.20 -20.58
C ASP A 434 -15.28 -18.52 -19.29
N SER A 435 -15.87 -17.33 -19.46
CA SER A 435 -16.31 -16.48 -18.34
C SER A 435 -17.49 -17.05 -17.53
N GLU A 436 -18.15 -18.09 -18.05
CA GLU A 436 -19.26 -18.77 -17.36
C GLU A 436 -18.79 -19.93 -16.46
N THR A 437 -17.56 -20.40 -16.65
CA THR A 437 -17.00 -21.51 -15.87
C THR A 437 -16.35 -20.99 -14.59
N PHE A 438 -16.64 -21.64 -13.48
CA PHE A 438 -15.99 -21.36 -12.20
C PHE A 438 -14.52 -21.80 -12.27
N CYS A 439 -13.59 -20.85 -12.10
CA CYS A 439 -12.15 -21.07 -12.27
C CYS A 439 -11.81 -21.73 -13.63
N PRO A 440 -11.89 -21.00 -14.77
CA PRO A 440 -11.71 -21.59 -16.09
C PRO A 440 -10.26 -22.03 -16.35
N GLY A 441 -10.09 -23.06 -17.18
CA GLY A 441 -8.79 -23.58 -17.63
C GLY A 441 -8.21 -24.73 -16.78
N ASP A 442 -6.94 -25.03 -17.01
CA ASP A 442 -6.16 -26.09 -16.35
C ASP A 442 -4.80 -25.58 -15.81
N GLY A 443 -4.57 -24.27 -15.87
CA GLY A 443 -3.29 -23.64 -15.57
C GLY A 443 -3.10 -23.25 -14.10
N PRO A 444 -1.94 -22.67 -13.76
CA PRO A 444 -1.65 -22.21 -12.40
C PRO A 444 -2.65 -21.20 -11.83
N ASP A 445 -3.23 -20.30 -12.66
CA ASP A 445 -4.31 -19.38 -12.24
C ASP A 445 -5.56 -20.16 -11.77
N THR A 446 -5.92 -21.23 -12.48
CA THR A 446 -7.02 -22.11 -12.09
C THR A 446 -6.74 -22.79 -10.76
N MET A 447 -5.52 -23.30 -10.57
CA MET A 447 -5.12 -23.96 -9.32
C MET A 447 -5.15 -23.02 -8.12
N ALA A 448 -4.72 -21.76 -8.30
CA ALA A 448 -4.82 -20.73 -7.28
C ALA A 448 -6.29 -20.42 -6.93
N CYS A 449 -7.16 -20.26 -7.94
CA CYS A 449 -8.60 -20.05 -7.78
C CYS A 449 -9.28 -21.18 -6.98
N LEU A 450 -8.99 -22.43 -7.34
CA LEU A 450 -9.53 -23.61 -6.67
C LEU A 450 -9.03 -23.72 -5.22
N SER A 451 -7.77 -23.37 -4.96
CA SER A 451 -7.19 -23.36 -3.61
C SER A 451 -7.87 -22.32 -2.70
N ILE A 452 -8.15 -21.12 -3.23
CA ILE A 452 -8.95 -20.09 -2.53
C ILE A 452 -10.34 -20.64 -2.21
N PHE A 453 -11.02 -21.23 -3.20
CA PHE A 453 -12.35 -21.79 -3.02
C PHE A 453 -12.38 -22.92 -1.97
N GLN A 454 -11.38 -23.79 -1.97
CA GLN A 454 -11.24 -24.85 -0.97
C GLN A 454 -11.11 -24.25 0.43
N LEU A 455 -10.28 -23.23 0.61
CA LEU A 455 -10.13 -22.56 1.91
C LEU A 455 -11.43 -21.87 2.35
N GLN A 456 -12.14 -21.22 1.44
CA GLN A 456 -13.47 -20.65 1.70
C GLN A 456 -14.50 -21.71 2.12
N SER A 457 -14.38 -22.94 1.60
CA SER A 457 -15.25 -24.06 2.00
C SER A 457 -14.95 -24.61 3.40
N ILE A 458 -13.70 -24.48 3.87
CA ILE A 458 -13.26 -24.96 5.17
C ILE A 458 -13.56 -23.95 6.27
N TRP A 459 -13.32 -22.66 6.00
CA TRP A 459 -13.52 -21.59 6.98
C TRP A 459 -14.89 -20.95 6.84
N GLU A 460 -15.02 -20.07 5.86
CA GLU A 460 -16.26 -19.42 5.50
C GLU A 460 -16.05 -18.70 4.17
N LYS A 461 -17.10 -18.65 3.34
CA LYS A 461 -17.08 -17.86 2.12
C LYS A 461 -16.91 -16.36 2.41
N ARG A 462 -16.44 -15.65 1.40
CA ARG A 462 -16.33 -14.19 1.41
C ARG A 462 -17.68 -13.52 1.72
N ASN A 463 -17.67 -12.60 2.67
CA ASN A 463 -18.78 -11.72 3.06
C ASN A 463 -18.22 -10.43 3.70
N ASP A 464 -19.09 -9.49 4.05
CA ASP A 464 -18.68 -8.18 4.56
C ASP A 464 -17.83 -8.25 5.85
N GLN A 465 -18.03 -9.29 6.67
CA GLN A 465 -17.33 -9.45 7.94
C GLN A 465 -15.91 -10.02 7.79
N ASN A 466 -15.61 -10.69 6.67
CA ASN A 466 -14.30 -11.30 6.40
C ASN A 466 -13.64 -10.79 5.10
N ALA A 467 -14.24 -9.82 4.41
CA ALA A 467 -13.73 -9.28 3.15
C ALA A 467 -12.29 -8.76 3.25
N ALA A 468 -11.94 -8.03 4.32
CA ALA A 468 -10.59 -7.50 4.52
C ALA A 468 -9.51 -8.60 4.56
N PHE A 469 -9.84 -9.79 5.06
CA PHE A 469 -8.94 -10.94 5.00
C PHE A 469 -8.81 -11.47 3.57
N TRP A 470 -9.94 -11.65 2.87
CA TRP A 470 -9.94 -12.17 1.51
C TRP A 470 -9.30 -11.21 0.51
N ASP A 471 -9.41 -9.90 0.71
CA ASP A 471 -8.71 -8.90 -0.11
C ASP A 471 -7.19 -9.07 -0.04
N LEU A 472 -6.66 -9.37 1.15
CA LEU A 472 -5.23 -9.69 1.31
C LEU A 472 -4.89 -11.07 0.77
N TYR A 473 -5.70 -12.09 1.05
CA TYR A 473 -5.43 -13.47 0.65
C TYR A 473 -5.48 -13.67 -0.87
N GLU A 474 -6.48 -13.07 -1.53
CA GLU A 474 -6.69 -13.10 -2.99
C GLU A 474 -5.84 -12.04 -3.73
N GLY A 475 -5.25 -11.12 -2.98
CA GLY A 475 -4.41 -10.02 -3.49
C GLY A 475 -3.26 -10.44 -4.42
N PRO A 476 -2.44 -11.47 -4.09
CA PRO A 476 -1.38 -11.95 -4.98
C PRO A 476 -1.89 -12.36 -6.36
N MET A 477 -3.03 -13.06 -6.40
CA MET A 477 -3.68 -13.49 -7.64
C MET A 477 -4.22 -12.30 -8.45
N THR A 478 -4.81 -11.32 -7.77
CA THR A 478 -5.28 -10.08 -8.39
C THR A 478 -4.12 -9.31 -9.02
N LEU A 479 -2.98 -9.23 -8.32
CA LEU A 479 -1.76 -8.57 -8.83
C LEU A 479 -1.22 -9.24 -10.09
N ILE A 480 -1.15 -10.58 -10.08
CA ILE A 480 -0.77 -11.39 -11.25
C ILE A 480 -1.67 -11.08 -12.45
N ARG A 481 -2.99 -11.10 -12.25
CA ARG A 481 -3.96 -10.88 -13.34
C ARG A 481 -3.86 -9.45 -13.91
N GLN A 482 -3.64 -8.46 -13.06
CA GLN A 482 -3.40 -7.07 -13.49
C GLN A 482 -2.11 -6.94 -14.32
N PHE A 483 -1.02 -7.57 -13.90
CA PHE A 483 0.21 -7.63 -14.70
C PHE A 483 -0.02 -8.32 -16.04
N SER A 484 -0.64 -9.50 -16.03
CA SER A 484 -0.92 -10.25 -17.25
C SER A 484 -1.85 -9.49 -18.19
N MET A 485 -2.75 -8.63 -17.68
CA MET A 485 -3.57 -7.74 -18.49
C MET A 485 -2.73 -6.71 -19.26
N ARG A 486 -1.74 -6.10 -18.60
CA ARG A 486 -0.83 -5.13 -19.22
C ARG A 486 0.05 -5.81 -20.28
N GLU A 487 0.58 -7.00 -19.99
CA GLU A 487 1.31 -7.81 -20.97
C GLU A 487 0.42 -8.23 -22.16
N THR A 488 -0.85 -8.59 -21.90
CA THR A 488 -1.84 -8.91 -22.94
C THR A 488 -2.05 -7.71 -23.87
N ALA A 489 -2.11 -6.49 -23.33
CA ALA A 489 -2.20 -5.27 -24.11
C ALA A 489 -1.00 -5.10 -25.06
N CYS A 490 0.21 -5.46 -24.61
CA CYS A 490 1.42 -5.47 -25.43
C CYS A 490 1.38 -6.52 -26.53
N GLN A 491 0.93 -7.74 -26.23
CA GLN A 491 0.76 -8.81 -27.22
C GLN A 491 -0.23 -8.40 -28.34
N LEU A 492 -1.34 -7.76 -27.95
CA LEU A 492 -2.34 -7.26 -28.91
C LEU A 492 -1.76 -6.12 -29.77
N GLN A 493 -0.98 -5.21 -29.18
CA GLN A 493 -0.29 -4.15 -29.92
C GLN A 493 0.69 -4.74 -30.95
N GLN A 494 1.52 -5.70 -30.56
CA GLN A 494 2.46 -6.36 -31.48
C GLN A 494 1.73 -7.10 -32.60
N THR A 495 0.61 -7.75 -32.30
CA THR A 495 -0.16 -8.47 -33.33
C THR A 495 -0.87 -7.52 -34.29
N TRP A 496 -1.31 -6.36 -33.80
CA TRP A 496 -1.82 -5.28 -34.64
C TRP A 496 -0.77 -4.72 -35.60
N GLU A 497 0.45 -4.48 -35.11
CA GLU A 497 1.58 -4.07 -35.96
C GLU A 497 1.83 -5.10 -37.07
N ASN A 498 1.79 -6.39 -36.73
CA ASN A 498 2.03 -7.49 -37.66
C ASN A 498 0.89 -7.75 -38.66
N TYR A 499 -0.37 -7.49 -38.30
CA TYR A 499 -1.50 -7.77 -39.19
C TYR A 499 -1.99 -6.55 -39.97
N VAL A 500 -1.77 -5.34 -39.44
CA VAL A 500 -2.33 -4.11 -40.00
C VAL A 500 -1.25 -3.13 -40.45
N LEU A 501 -0.12 -3.01 -39.75
CA LEU A 501 0.88 -2.00 -40.07
C LEU A 501 2.01 -2.50 -40.99
N SER A 502 2.38 -3.79 -40.92
CA SER A 502 3.50 -4.40 -41.66
C SER A 502 3.21 -4.77 -43.13
N VAL A 503 2.13 -4.24 -43.71
CA VAL A 503 1.63 -4.67 -45.02
C VAL A 503 2.48 -4.11 -46.18
N ASP A 504 2.93 -4.99 -47.09
CA ASP A 504 3.77 -4.66 -48.25
C ASP A 504 2.95 -4.16 -49.47
N LEU A 505 3.47 -3.12 -50.13
CA LEU A 505 2.78 -2.27 -51.14
C LEU A 505 2.86 -2.80 -52.58
N GLN A 506 3.07 -4.09 -52.80
CA GLN A 506 3.48 -4.56 -54.14
C GLN A 506 2.36 -4.80 -55.16
N SER A 507 1.08 -4.83 -54.78
CA SER A 507 0.03 -5.10 -55.79
C SER A 507 -1.42 -4.70 -55.47
N SER A 508 -1.76 -4.25 -54.26
CA SER A 508 -3.14 -3.84 -53.92
C SER A 508 -3.18 -2.57 -53.06
N SER A 509 -4.32 -1.85 -53.05
CA SER A 509 -4.51 -0.65 -52.24
C SER A 509 -4.27 -0.97 -50.75
N LEU A 510 -3.34 -0.28 -50.09
CA LEU A 510 -3.01 -0.52 -48.67
C LEU A 510 -4.25 -0.49 -47.77
N VAL A 511 -5.21 0.39 -48.07
CA VAL A 511 -6.46 0.55 -47.30
C VAL A 511 -7.25 -0.76 -47.26
N ARG A 512 -7.33 -1.47 -48.39
CA ARG A 512 -8.02 -2.77 -48.48
C ARG A 512 -7.29 -3.84 -47.67
N GLN A 513 -5.96 -3.88 -47.73
CA GLN A 513 -5.16 -4.83 -46.96
C GLN A 513 -5.21 -4.54 -45.45
N GLN A 514 -5.11 -3.27 -45.04
CA GLN A 514 -5.27 -2.86 -43.64
C GLN A 514 -6.64 -3.21 -43.08
N LYS A 515 -7.70 -3.08 -43.89
CA LYS A 515 -9.05 -3.48 -43.49
C LYS A 515 -9.17 -5.01 -43.33
N ALA A 516 -8.58 -5.78 -44.23
CA ALA A 516 -8.54 -7.24 -44.11
C ALA A 516 -7.72 -7.68 -42.88
N GLY A 517 -6.56 -7.06 -42.65
CA GLY A 517 -5.73 -7.26 -41.48
C GLY A 517 -6.45 -6.93 -40.17
N MET A 518 -7.19 -5.82 -40.15
CA MET A 518 -8.02 -5.41 -39.00
C MET A 518 -9.12 -6.45 -38.72
N GLN A 519 -9.84 -6.92 -39.76
CA GLN A 519 -10.86 -7.95 -39.58
C GLN A 519 -10.26 -9.25 -39.04
N LYS A 520 -9.10 -9.67 -39.56
CA LYS A 520 -8.37 -10.84 -39.07
C LYS A 520 -7.97 -10.66 -37.61
N PHE A 521 -7.38 -9.52 -37.24
CA PHE A 521 -7.00 -9.19 -35.87
C PHE A 521 -8.19 -9.27 -34.90
N ILE A 522 -9.33 -8.66 -35.27
CA ILE A 522 -10.55 -8.69 -34.44
C ILE A 522 -11.05 -10.13 -34.27
N GLN A 523 -11.05 -10.93 -35.34
CA GLN A 523 -11.59 -12.29 -35.30
C GLN A 523 -10.68 -13.26 -34.53
N SER A 524 -9.35 -13.20 -34.71
CA SER A 524 -8.42 -14.19 -34.15
C SER A 524 -7.91 -13.85 -32.75
N GLU A 525 -7.52 -12.58 -32.52
CA GLU A 525 -6.82 -12.19 -31.30
C GLU A 525 -7.68 -11.38 -30.34
N ALA A 526 -8.40 -10.37 -30.83
CA ALA A 526 -9.08 -9.41 -29.98
C ALA A 526 -10.53 -9.79 -29.63
N SER A 527 -11.12 -10.78 -30.30
CA SER A 527 -12.53 -11.16 -30.15
C SER A 527 -12.94 -11.47 -28.71
N HIS A 528 -12.07 -12.13 -27.96
CA HIS A 528 -12.31 -12.48 -26.56
C HIS A 528 -12.34 -11.26 -25.62
N PHE A 529 -11.75 -10.14 -26.03
CA PHE A 529 -11.62 -8.93 -25.22
C PHE A 529 -12.55 -7.81 -25.68
N LEU A 530 -13.40 -8.07 -26.67
CA LEU A 530 -14.28 -7.07 -27.28
C LEU A 530 -15.74 -7.54 -27.22
N GLU A 531 -16.62 -6.65 -26.81
CA GLU A 531 -18.06 -6.80 -26.91
C GLU A 531 -18.57 -6.08 -28.16
N LYS A 532 -19.37 -6.78 -28.95
CA LYS A 532 -19.98 -6.23 -30.16
C LYS A 532 -21.27 -5.50 -29.80
N ILE A 533 -21.29 -4.18 -29.87
CA ILE A 533 -22.48 -3.35 -29.58
C ILE A 533 -23.41 -3.30 -30.79
N THR A 534 -22.85 -3.12 -31.99
CA THR A 534 -23.61 -3.10 -33.26
C THR A 534 -22.83 -3.86 -34.33
N GLN A 535 -23.34 -3.94 -35.56
CA GLN A 535 -22.59 -4.53 -36.67
C GLN A 535 -21.21 -3.89 -36.90
N THR A 536 -21.03 -2.62 -36.49
CA THR A 536 -19.85 -1.81 -36.78
C THR A 536 -19.15 -1.24 -35.55
N ARG A 537 -19.73 -1.32 -34.35
CA ARG A 537 -19.14 -0.78 -33.11
C ARG A 537 -18.81 -1.87 -32.11
N TYR A 538 -17.66 -1.71 -31.47
CA TYR A 538 -17.15 -2.56 -30.40
C TYR A 538 -16.87 -1.73 -29.15
N ALA A 539 -16.94 -2.38 -27.99
CA ALA A 539 -16.47 -1.88 -26.70
C ALA A 539 -15.53 -2.90 -26.05
N PRO A 540 -14.67 -2.50 -25.11
CA PRO A 540 -13.86 -3.44 -24.35
C PRO A 540 -14.75 -4.29 -23.43
N LYS A 541 -14.56 -5.62 -23.48
CA LYS A 541 -15.21 -6.57 -22.56
C LYS A 541 -14.65 -6.38 -21.14
N ARG A 542 -15.51 -6.46 -20.12
CA ARG A 542 -15.11 -6.40 -18.70
C ARG A 542 -15.35 -7.76 -18.03
N LEU A 543 -14.38 -8.21 -17.22
CA LEU A 543 -14.50 -9.44 -16.45
C LEU A 543 -13.84 -9.28 -15.08
N ALA A 544 -14.61 -9.34 -14.00
CA ALA A 544 -14.11 -9.27 -12.61
C ALA A 544 -13.11 -8.11 -12.38
N GLY A 545 -13.44 -6.91 -12.84
CA GLY A 545 -12.58 -5.72 -12.74
C GLY A 545 -11.42 -5.66 -13.75
N LEU A 546 -11.17 -6.71 -14.53
CA LEU A 546 -10.18 -6.73 -15.60
C LEU A 546 -10.75 -6.16 -16.90
N ILE A 547 -9.93 -5.34 -17.57
CA ILE A 547 -10.22 -4.73 -18.85
C ILE A 547 -8.91 -4.51 -19.62
N VAL A 548 -8.87 -4.90 -20.90
CA VAL A 548 -7.73 -4.56 -21.76
C VAL A 548 -7.80 -3.05 -22.05
N PRO A 549 -6.72 -2.28 -21.79
CA PRO A 549 -6.72 -0.84 -21.97
C PRO A 549 -6.53 -0.46 -23.45
N PHE A 550 -7.57 -0.67 -24.26
CA PHE A 550 -7.62 -0.18 -25.65
C PHE A 550 -7.74 1.35 -25.69
N ARG A 551 -7.18 1.97 -26.74
CA ARG A 551 -7.28 3.41 -26.99
C ARG A 551 -8.53 3.75 -27.79
N ASP A 552 -9.04 4.95 -27.60
CA ASP A 552 -10.16 5.49 -28.40
C ASP A 552 -9.87 5.49 -29.91
N SER A 553 -8.60 5.67 -30.29
CA SER A 553 -8.16 5.63 -31.69
C SER A 553 -8.48 4.28 -32.35
N PHE A 554 -8.36 3.18 -31.62
CA PHE A 554 -8.72 1.85 -32.09
C PHE A 554 -10.21 1.75 -32.37
N PHE A 555 -11.06 2.10 -31.40
CA PHE A 555 -12.51 2.01 -31.56
C PHE A 555 -13.04 2.92 -32.68
N LYS A 556 -12.49 4.13 -32.81
CA LYS A 556 -12.84 5.05 -33.91
C LYS A 556 -12.46 4.46 -35.27
N TYR A 557 -11.31 3.80 -35.37
CA TYR A 557 -10.86 3.17 -36.62
C TYR A 557 -11.70 1.94 -36.98
N VAL A 558 -12.01 1.07 -36.01
CA VAL A 558 -12.84 -0.12 -36.25
C VAL A 558 -14.27 0.25 -36.65
N ALA A 559 -14.82 1.31 -36.06
CA ALA A 559 -16.14 1.83 -36.41
C ALA A 559 -16.20 2.57 -37.75
N TYR A 560 -15.05 2.82 -38.38
CA TYR A 560 -14.97 3.57 -39.61
C TYR A 560 -15.33 2.71 -40.83
N HIS A 561 -16.46 3.03 -41.46
CA HIS A 561 -16.89 2.44 -42.73
C HIS A 561 -17.00 3.52 -43.81
N PRO A 562 -16.02 3.66 -44.71
CA PRO A 562 -16.13 4.61 -45.82
C PRO A 562 -17.29 4.19 -46.73
N LYS A 563 -18.09 5.17 -47.17
CA LYS A 563 -19.14 4.92 -48.19
C LYS A 563 -18.47 4.53 -49.52
N PRO A 564 -18.96 3.54 -50.28
CA PRO A 564 -18.32 3.02 -51.50
C PRO A 564 -18.20 3.98 -52.70
N GLN A 565 -18.41 5.29 -52.54
CA GLN A 565 -18.60 6.18 -53.67
C GLN A 565 -17.27 6.72 -54.22
N GLU A 566 -16.87 6.15 -55.36
CA GLU A 566 -15.93 6.60 -56.41
C GLU A 566 -14.81 7.54 -55.97
N LEU A 567 -13.79 6.94 -55.37
CA LEU A 567 -12.46 7.52 -55.41
C LEU A 567 -11.97 7.45 -56.86
N LYS A 568 -11.54 8.58 -57.41
CA LYS A 568 -10.93 8.61 -58.76
C LYS A 568 -9.65 7.79 -58.78
N ASP A 569 -9.35 7.15 -59.91
CA ASP A 569 -8.13 6.35 -60.08
C ASP A 569 -6.85 7.14 -59.80
N ARG A 570 -6.87 8.44 -60.14
CA ARG A 570 -5.77 9.38 -59.90
C ARG A 570 -6.29 10.77 -59.57
N TYR A 571 -5.56 11.47 -58.71
CA TYR A 571 -5.80 12.84 -58.31
C TYR A 571 -4.61 13.71 -58.75
N PRO A 572 -4.75 14.51 -59.80
CA PRO A 572 -3.70 15.44 -60.22
C PRO A 572 -3.64 16.64 -59.26
N VAL A 573 -2.44 16.93 -58.75
CA VAL A 573 -2.15 18.15 -57.99
C VAL A 573 -0.95 18.84 -58.62
N ILE A 574 -1.16 20.07 -59.08
CA ILE A 574 -0.09 20.90 -59.60
C ILE A 574 0.58 21.57 -58.40
N ILE A 575 1.88 21.35 -58.25
CA ILE A 575 2.70 21.97 -57.22
C ILE A 575 3.59 22.99 -57.91
N LYS A 576 3.39 24.27 -57.62
CA LYS A 576 4.35 25.33 -57.96
C LYS A 576 5.18 25.64 -56.73
N ALA A 577 6.49 25.64 -56.86
CA ALA A 577 7.41 25.85 -55.77
C ALA A 577 8.36 27.00 -56.07
N THR A 578 8.67 27.80 -55.05
CA THR A 578 9.76 28.79 -55.10
C THR A 578 10.97 28.28 -54.33
N PRO A 579 12.19 28.77 -54.60
CA PRO A 579 13.39 28.36 -53.89
C PRO A 579 13.22 28.41 -52.36
N SER A 580 13.52 27.29 -51.70
CA SER A 580 13.45 27.14 -50.25
C SER A 580 14.48 28.04 -49.58
N ARG A 581 14.18 28.53 -48.37
CA ARG A 581 15.05 29.45 -47.62
C ARG A 581 15.24 28.99 -46.19
N THR A 582 16.36 29.31 -45.59
CA THR A 582 16.59 29.14 -44.15
C THR A 582 16.19 30.42 -43.40
N ASN A 583 16.25 30.40 -42.06
CA ASN A 583 16.05 31.59 -41.24
C ASN A 583 17.08 32.69 -41.59
N PRO A 584 16.76 33.99 -41.38
CA PRO A 584 17.61 35.09 -41.84
C PRO A 584 19.05 35.09 -41.32
N GLN A 585 19.29 34.55 -40.12
CA GLN A 585 20.64 34.48 -39.52
C GLN A 585 21.45 33.25 -39.97
N ALA A 586 20.89 32.38 -40.80
CA ALA A 586 21.58 31.16 -41.22
C ALA A 586 22.72 31.46 -42.21
N GLU A 587 23.88 30.82 -41.98
CA GLU A 587 25.08 30.98 -42.81
C GLU A 587 24.98 30.22 -44.15
N SER A 588 23.98 29.35 -44.31
CA SER A 588 23.81 28.50 -45.49
C SER A 588 22.36 28.50 -45.96
N GLN A 589 22.16 28.60 -47.27
CA GLN A 589 20.86 28.54 -47.94
C GLN A 589 20.71 27.22 -48.71
N PRO A 590 19.48 26.69 -48.87
CA PRO A 590 19.24 25.53 -49.73
C PRO A 590 19.55 25.85 -51.19
N GLN A 591 20.46 25.09 -51.81
CA GLN A 591 20.80 25.20 -53.23
C GLN A 591 19.86 24.37 -54.11
N LEU A 592 19.35 23.27 -53.56
CA LEU A 592 18.48 22.34 -54.26
C LEU A 592 17.45 21.75 -53.28
N THR A 593 16.18 21.77 -53.65
CA THR A 593 15.11 21.05 -52.96
C THR A 593 14.49 20.02 -53.88
N LEU A 594 14.33 18.79 -53.41
CA LEU A 594 13.71 17.69 -54.15
C LEU A 594 12.46 17.23 -53.40
N ILE A 595 11.33 17.17 -54.08
CA ILE A 595 10.10 16.53 -53.57
C ILE A 595 9.87 15.30 -54.42
N LYS A 596 9.91 14.10 -53.80
CA LYS A 596 9.81 12.82 -54.49
C LYS A 596 8.65 12.00 -53.95
N MET A 597 7.88 11.39 -54.85
CA MET A 597 6.85 10.41 -54.54
C MET A 597 7.00 9.21 -55.47
N LYS A 598 7.15 8.01 -54.90
CA LYS A 598 7.20 6.77 -55.67
C LYS A 598 5.78 6.18 -55.76
N CYS A 599 5.31 5.82 -56.95
CA CYS A 599 4.07 5.06 -57.15
C CYS A 599 4.40 3.76 -57.91
N ASN A 600 3.48 2.78 -57.89
CA ASN A 600 3.68 1.41 -58.42
C ASN A 600 4.70 1.25 -59.57
N GLN A 601 4.58 2.03 -60.64
CA GLN A 601 5.46 1.90 -61.82
C GLN A 601 6.32 3.13 -62.11
N ASN A 602 6.08 4.28 -61.46
CA ASN A 602 6.75 5.55 -61.79
C ASN A 602 7.12 6.37 -60.55
N GLN A 603 8.28 7.03 -60.59
CA GLN A 603 8.69 8.01 -59.58
C GLN A 603 8.41 9.43 -60.09
N GLN A 604 7.67 10.21 -59.31
CA GLN A 604 7.34 11.60 -59.61
C GLN A 604 8.24 12.51 -58.75
N ILE A 605 8.91 13.47 -59.38
CA ILE A 605 9.92 14.32 -58.73
C ILE A 605 9.73 15.77 -59.15
N LEU A 606 9.69 16.68 -58.17
CA LEU A 606 9.85 18.11 -58.40
C LEU A 606 11.24 18.55 -57.92
N VAL A 607 12.00 19.15 -58.83
CA VAL A 607 13.36 19.65 -58.60
C VAL A 607 13.31 21.17 -58.55
N ILE A 608 13.71 21.76 -57.42
CA ILE A 608 13.62 23.20 -57.17
C ILE A 608 15.04 23.71 -56.92
N GLY A 609 15.57 24.48 -57.87
CA GLY A 609 16.88 25.13 -57.77
C GLY A 609 16.76 26.62 -57.45
N HIS A 610 17.47 27.46 -58.21
CA HIS A 610 17.47 28.92 -58.03
C HIS A 610 16.26 29.65 -58.63
N GLN A 611 15.48 28.99 -59.49
CA GLN A 611 14.28 29.53 -60.12
C GLN A 611 13.03 28.78 -59.64
N PRO A 612 11.84 29.41 -59.65
CA PRO A 612 10.59 28.70 -59.39
C PRO A 612 10.39 27.53 -60.34
N ALA A 613 9.88 26.42 -59.82
CA ALA A 613 9.64 25.20 -60.59
C ALA A 613 8.21 24.72 -60.37
N GLN A 614 7.65 23.98 -61.32
CA GLN A 614 6.32 23.39 -61.18
C GLN A 614 6.30 21.97 -61.72
N GLU A 615 5.49 21.11 -61.11
CA GLU A 615 5.28 19.73 -61.56
C GLU A 615 3.87 19.26 -61.19
N THR A 616 3.32 18.32 -61.96
CA THR A 616 2.01 17.72 -61.65
C THR A 616 2.21 16.35 -61.02
N PHE A 617 1.77 16.22 -59.76
CA PHE A 617 1.77 14.94 -59.04
C PHE A 617 0.41 14.26 -59.20
N TYR A 618 0.41 13.09 -59.81
CA TYR A 618 -0.74 12.20 -59.90
C TYR A 618 -0.71 11.24 -58.72
N TRP A 619 -1.50 11.54 -57.69
CA TRP A 619 -1.60 10.67 -56.53
C TRP A 619 -2.70 9.61 -56.72
N SER A 620 -2.41 8.40 -56.29
CA SER A 620 -3.37 7.30 -56.14
C SER A 620 -3.09 6.57 -54.84
N GLU A 621 -4.00 5.69 -54.40
CA GLU A 621 -3.81 4.88 -53.19
C GLU A 621 -2.59 3.94 -53.25
N SER A 622 -2.05 3.71 -54.45
CA SER A 622 -0.88 2.89 -54.70
C SER A 622 0.44 3.70 -54.69
N CYS A 623 0.39 4.97 -54.30
CA CYS A 623 1.58 5.79 -54.12
C CYS A 623 2.15 5.61 -52.72
N GLY A 624 3.46 5.48 -52.63
CA GLY A 624 4.23 5.32 -51.40
C GLY A 624 4.62 6.65 -50.75
N PRO A 625 5.68 6.66 -49.92
CA PRO A 625 6.05 7.83 -49.13
C PRO A 625 6.45 9.04 -49.98
N VAL A 626 6.29 10.22 -49.39
CA VAL A 626 6.76 11.49 -49.97
C VAL A 626 8.03 11.92 -49.24
N HIS A 627 9.11 12.07 -49.98
CA HIS A 627 10.40 12.52 -49.46
C HIS A 627 10.68 13.93 -49.91
N ILE A 628 10.94 14.81 -48.96
CA ILE A 628 11.42 16.17 -49.18
C ILE A 628 12.89 16.20 -48.78
N THR A 629 13.75 16.56 -49.72
CA THR A 629 15.19 16.65 -49.49
C THR A 629 15.65 18.08 -49.74
N PHE A 630 16.29 18.70 -48.76
CA PHE A 630 16.97 19.98 -48.90
C PHE A 630 18.48 19.75 -48.94
N HIS A 631 19.15 20.30 -49.94
CA HIS A 631 20.61 20.29 -50.06
C HIS A 631 21.16 21.67 -49.69
N LEU A 632 21.96 21.73 -48.64
CA LEU A 632 22.64 22.93 -48.14
C LEU A 632 24.15 22.63 -48.18
N ASN A 633 24.85 23.08 -49.21
CA ASN A 633 26.26 22.74 -49.43
C ASN A 633 26.50 21.21 -49.38
N ASP A 634 27.26 20.73 -48.39
CA ASP A 634 27.58 19.32 -48.12
C ASP A 634 26.47 18.57 -47.34
N LEU A 635 25.45 19.28 -46.84
CA LEU A 635 24.40 18.74 -45.98
C LEU A 635 23.13 18.38 -46.75
N LYS A 636 22.63 17.18 -46.47
CA LYS A 636 21.37 16.66 -47.01
C LYS A 636 20.36 16.44 -45.89
N LEU A 637 19.32 17.28 -45.85
CA LEU A 637 18.23 17.19 -44.89
C LEU A 637 17.04 16.49 -45.54
N THR A 638 16.64 15.33 -45.02
CA THR A 638 15.53 14.55 -45.59
C THR A 638 14.37 14.46 -44.61
N ARG A 639 13.20 14.95 -45.01
CA ARG A 639 11.93 14.74 -44.31
C ARG A 639 11.09 13.73 -45.10
N SER A 640 10.68 12.66 -44.44
CA SER A 640 9.79 11.64 -45.02
C SER A 640 8.40 11.76 -44.44
N TYR A 641 7.38 11.78 -45.30
CA TYR A 641 5.99 11.53 -44.95
C TYR A 641 5.74 10.04 -45.19
N PRO A 642 5.54 9.23 -44.12
CA PRO A 642 5.28 7.80 -44.27
C PRO A 642 3.84 7.53 -44.70
N ASN A 643 3.56 6.28 -45.09
CA ASN A 643 2.23 5.72 -45.38
C ASN A 643 1.66 6.14 -46.76
N PRO A 644 0.68 5.44 -47.33
CA PRO A 644 0.09 5.74 -48.65
C PRO A 644 -0.72 7.04 -48.67
N MET A 645 -1.00 7.60 -47.49
CA MET A 645 -1.58 8.93 -47.31
C MET A 645 -0.51 10.03 -47.15
N ALA A 646 0.76 9.71 -47.41
CA ALA A 646 1.88 10.65 -47.32
C ALA A 646 1.62 11.92 -48.13
N PHE A 647 1.17 11.77 -49.37
CA PHE A 647 0.92 12.90 -50.26
C PHE A 647 -0.30 13.74 -49.85
N PRO A 648 -1.48 13.16 -49.54
CA PRO A 648 -2.58 13.91 -48.95
C PRO A 648 -2.22 14.62 -47.63
N LYS A 649 -1.38 14.02 -46.77
CA LYS A 649 -0.90 14.67 -45.54
C LYS A 649 0.05 15.83 -45.87
N PHE A 650 0.99 15.61 -46.77
CA PHE A 650 1.89 16.64 -47.26
C PHE A 650 1.13 17.83 -47.86
N VAL A 651 0.15 17.59 -48.72
CA VAL A 651 -0.76 18.61 -49.30
C VAL A 651 -1.42 19.42 -48.19
N ARG A 652 -1.95 18.76 -47.16
CA ARG A 652 -2.59 19.44 -46.02
C ARG A 652 -1.62 20.31 -45.23
N ASP A 653 -0.39 19.83 -45.02
CA ASP A 653 0.62 20.55 -44.24
C ASP A 653 1.17 21.78 -44.99
N VAL A 654 1.06 21.83 -46.31
CA VAL A 654 1.56 22.92 -47.16
C VAL A 654 0.45 23.74 -47.85
N GLN A 655 -0.83 23.42 -47.61
CA GLN A 655 -1.98 24.07 -48.27
C GLN A 655 -2.06 25.59 -48.05
N TYR A 656 -1.44 26.10 -46.98
CA TYR A 656 -1.43 27.52 -46.63
C TYR A 656 -0.27 28.32 -47.27
N GLY A 657 0.47 27.72 -48.20
CA GLY A 657 1.47 28.43 -49.00
C GLY A 657 2.92 28.29 -48.53
N SER A 658 3.14 28.00 -47.25
CA SER A 658 4.48 27.76 -46.70
C SER A 658 4.48 26.75 -45.55
N LYS A 659 5.60 26.03 -45.40
CA LYS A 659 5.85 25.10 -44.30
C LYS A 659 7.29 25.25 -43.83
N ARG A 660 7.45 25.44 -42.52
CA ARG A 660 8.76 25.46 -41.86
C ARG A 660 9.05 24.09 -41.25
N PHE A 661 10.25 23.58 -41.52
CA PHE A 661 10.78 22.36 -40.91
C PHE A 661 11.86 22.76 -39.92
N HIS A 662 11.66 22.44 -38.65
CA HIS A 662 12.55 22.87 -37.57
C HIS A 662 13.71 21.88 -37.37
N GLN A 663 14.80 22.35 -36.76
CA GLN A 663 15.98 21.53 -36.44
C GLN A 663 15.67 20.22 -35.67
N SER A 664 14.60 20.19 -34.85
CA SER A 664 14.18 18.99 -34.12
C SER A 664 13.66 17.86 -35.03
N GLU A 665 13.25 18.19 -36.25
CA GLU A 665 12.75 17.24 -37.24
C GLU A 665 13.88 16.53 -38.02
N PHE A 666 15.14 16.96 -37.83
CA PHE A 666 16.34 16.41 -38.48
C PHE A 666 17.33 15.88 -37.43
N VAL A 667 16.93 14.85 -36.69
CA VAL A 667 17.66 14.32 -35.51
C VAL A 667 19.15 14.05 -35.80
N LEU A 668 19.46 13.46 -36.96
CA LEU A 668 20.84 13.11 -37.35
C LEU A 668 21.71 14.32 -37.69
N GLN A 669 21.12 15.42 -38.17
CA GLN A 669 21.84 16.62 -38.61
C GLN A 669 21.71 17.79 -37.63
N LYS A 670 20.99 17.62 -36.51
CA LYS A 670 20.66 18.68 -35.54
C LYS A 670 21.88 19.44 -35.02
N ALA A 671 22.95 18.74 -34.64
CA ALA A 671 24.18 19.37 -34.14
C ALA A 671 24.85 20.26 -35.19
N ARG A 672 24.86 19.81 -36.45
CA ARG A 672 25.44 20.55 -37.57
C ARG A 672 24.57 21.74 -37.99
N LEU A 673 23.25 21.59 -37.99
CA LEU A 673 22.31 22.70 -38.23
C LEU A 673 22.46 23.81 -37.20
N LYS A 674 22.63 23.45 -35.92
CA LYS A 674 22.89 24.41 -34.84
C LYS A 674 24.20 25.19 -35.08
N SER A 675 25.26 24.52 -35.56
CA SER A 675 26.54 25.19 -35.87
C SER A 675 26.48 26.15 -37.06
N LEU A 676 25.49 26.02 -37.95
CA LEU A 676 25.28 26.88 -39.12
C LEU A 676 24.21 27.95 -38.89
N HIS A 677 23.76 28.11 -37.64
CA HIS A 677 22.68 29.02 -37.25
C HIS A 677 21.36 28.76 -38.01
N VAL A 678 21.09 27.50 -38.36
CA VAL A 678 19.85 27.07 -39.05
C VAL A 678 18.82 26.57 -38.04
N ASP A 679 17.82 27.40 -37.73
CA ASP A 679 16.69 27.05 -36.84
C ASP A 679 15.55 26.33 -37.59
N TYR A 680 15.32 26.74 -38.84
CA TYR A 680 14.32 26.14 -39.72
C TYR A 680 14.70 26.28 -41.20
N VAL A 681 14.14 25.39 -42.01
CA VAL A 681 14.08 25.53 -43.48
C VAL A 681 12.63 25.72 -43.89
N GLU A 682 12.35 26.81 -44.60
CA GLU A 682 11.04 27.18 -45.11
C GLU A 682 10.88 26.73 -46.57
N LEU A 683 9.87 25.90 -46.80
CA LEU A 683 9.41 25.46 -48.11
C LEU A 683 8.16 26.27 -48.48
N LYS A 684 8.19 26.96 -49.63
CA LYS A 684 7.06 27.75 -50.14
C LYS A 684 6.48 27.12 -51.40
N LEU A 685 5.19 26.78 -51.35
CA LEU A 685 4.48 26.06 -52.41
C LEU A 685 3.11 26.69 -52.67
N GLN A 686 2.67 26.69 -53.92
CA GLN A 686 1.29 26.95 -54.30
C GLN A 686 0.71 25.67 -54.90
N LEU A 687 -0.44 25.23 -54.38
CA LEU A 687 -1.11 24.00 -54.78
C LEU A 687 -2.35 24.31 -55.60
N PHE A 688 -2.53 23.65 -56.75
CA PHE A 688 -3.74 23.75 -57.57
C PHE A 688 -4.36 22.36 -57.77
N GLY A 689 -5.70 22.28 -57.76
CA GLY A 689 -6.47 21.03 -57.91
C GLY A 689 -6.50 20.14 -56.65
N HIS A 690 -5.84 20.59 -55.58
CA HIS A 690 -5.72 19.86 -54.31
C HIS A 690 -7.03 19.77 -53.52
N GLU A 691 -8.06 20.57 -53.86
CA GLU A 691 -9.36 20.55 -53.17
C GLU A 691 -10.05 19.19 -53.33
N THR A 692 -9.80 18.49 -54.44
CA THR A 692 -10.35 17.15 -54.71
C THR A 692 -9.74 16.09 -53.78
N ILE A 693 -8.44 16.16 -53.52
CA ILE A 693 -7.74 15.33 -52.52
C ILE A 693 -8.19 15.69 -51.11
N ALA A 694 -8.31 16.97 -50.78
CA ALA A 694 -8.79 17.41 -49.46
C ALA A 694 -10.23 16.94 -49.18
N LYS A 695 -11.11 16.95 -50.21
CA LYS A 695 -12.48 16.40 -50.12
C LYS A 695 -12.46 14.86 -50.01
N ALA A 696 -11.62 14.16 -50.76
CA ALA A 696 -11.43 12.72 -50.64
C ALA A 696 -10.90 12.31 -49.25
N GLN A 697 -9.97 13.08 -48.70
CA GLN A 697 -9.42 12.87 -47.36
C GLN A 697 -10.46 13.08 -46.25
N LYS A 698 -11.37 14.05 -46.41
CA LYS A 698 -12.48 14.29 -45.47
C LYS A 698 -13.61 13.25 -45.57
N ARG A 699 -13.68 12.47 -46.65
CA ARG A 699 -14.82 11.56 -46.95
C ARG A 699 -14.45 10.06 -47.01
N GLY A 700 -13.16 9.71 -47.12
CA GLY A 700 -12.75 8.37 -47.57
C GLY A 700 -11.74 7.62 -46.69
N PHE A 701 -10.86 8.25 -45.91
CA PHE A 701 -9.75 7.51 -45.29
C PHE A 701 -9.42 7.93 -43.85
N MET A 702 -9.63 7.02 -42.91
CA MET A 702 -9.00 7.04 -41.60
C MET A 702 -7.72 6.21 -41.66
N THR A 703 -6.60 6.73 -41.15
CA THR A 703 -5.34 5.97 -41.06
C THR A 703 -5.42 4.98 -39.92
N ALA A 704 -4.92 3.75 -40.14
CA ALA A 704 -4.76 2.78 -39.06
C ALA A 704 -3.91 3.38 -37.93
N PRO A 705 -4.38 3.36 -36.67
CA PRO A 705 -3.62 3.89 -35.56
C PRO A 705 -2.34 3.08 -35.34
N GLU A 706 -1.23 3.78 -35.09
CA GLU A 706 0.06 3.14 -34.75
C GLU A 706 -0.01 2.46 -33.37
N LYS A 707 -0.74 3.06 -32.42
CA LYS A 707 -0.98 2.51 -31.08
C LYS A 707 -2.47 2.26 -30.86
N ILE A 708 -2.81 1.05 -30.45
CA ILE A 708 -4.17 0.60 -30.16
C ILE A 708 -4.42 0.27 -28.69
N THR A 709 -3.37 0.06 -27.90
CA THR A 709 -3.47 -0.20 -26.46
C THR A 709 -2.50 0.67 -25.64
N TYR A 710 -2.69 0.72 -24.32
CA TYR A 710 -1.72 1.24 -23.36
C TYR A 710 -0.86 0.09 -22.82
N CYS A 711 0.22 -0.25 -23.53
CA CYS A 711 1.20 -1.25 -23.11
C CYS A 711 2.25 -0.60 -22.19
N TRP A 712 2.16 -0.81 -20.87
CA TRP A 712 3.05 -0.23 -19.86
C TRP A 712 3.20 1.30 -19.86
N GLU A 713 2.34 2.01 -20.61
CA GLU A 713 2.25 3.46 -20.58
C GLU A 713 1.36 3.88 -19.40
N THR A 714 1.80 4.85 -18.62
CA THR A 714 1.01 5.41 -17.52
C THR A 714 -0.29 5.99 -18.05
N THR A 715 -1.41 5.32 -17.76
CA THR A 715 -2.75 5.91 -17.92
C THR A 715 -2.95 6.88 -16.77
N ALA A 716 -3.15 8.16 -17.05
CA ALA A 716 -3.81 9.03 -16.08
C ALA A 716 -5.14 8.37 -15.68
N PRO A 717 -5.48 8.28 -14.38
CA PRO A 717 -6.66 7.56 -13.92
C PRO A 717 -7.92 8.22 -14.52
N GLN A 718 -8.51 7.56 -15.50
CA GLN A 718 -9.87 7.86 -15.93
C GLN A 718 -10.79 7.24 -14.88
N VAL A 719 -11.15 8.03 -13.88
CA VAL A 719 -12.32 7.76 -13.04
C VAL A 719 -13.54 7.87 -13.97
N VAL A 720 -13.87 6.78 -14.64
CA VAL A 720 -15.14 6.67 -15.36
C VAL A 720 -16.19 6.40 -14.28
N ARG A 721 -16.83 7.47 -13.80
CA ARG A 721 -18.08 7.36 -13.03
C ARG A 721 -19.09 6.67 -13.92
N ASP A 722 -19.72 5.63 -13.39
CA ASP A 722 -20.74 4.84 -14.07
C ASP A 722 -22.01 5.69 -14.18
N GLU A 723 -22.12 6.50 -15.25
CA GLU A 723 -23.29 7.38 -15.52
C GLU A 723 -24.60 6.59 -15.71
N THR A 724 -24.54 5.26 -15.77
CA THR A 724 -25.68 4.33 -15.85
C THR A 724 -26.34 4.08 -14.50
N VAL A 725 -25.64 4.25 -13.38
CA VAL A 725 -26.20 4.06 -12.03
C VAL A 725 -26.98 5.30 -11.59
N GLU A 726 -26.44 6.51 -11.83
CA GLU A 726 -27.14 7.78 -11.53
C GLU A 726 -28.44 7.95 -12.34
N LYS A 727 -28.48 7.44 -13.58
CA LYS A 727 -29.71 7.49 -14.39
C LYS A 727 -30.76 6.47 -13.96
N LYS A 728 -30.37 5.31 -13.42
CA LYS A 728 -31.32 4.33 -12.87
C LYS A 728 -31.90 4.80 -11.54
N GLU A 729 -31.07 5.37 -10.65
CA GLU A 729 -31.55 5.90 -9.37
C GLU A 729 -32.41 7.17 -9.54
N ALA A 730 -32.14 7.99 -10.58
CA ALA A 730 -32.97 9.15 -10.91
C ALA A 730 -34.33 8.74 -11.53
N GLN A 731 -34.38 7.63 -12.28
CA GLN A 731 -35.61 7.11 -12.87
C GLN A 731 -36.47 6.41 -11.80
N GLU A 732 -35.84 5.64 -10.89
CA GLU A 732 -36.53 4.94 -9.80
C GLU A 732 -37.09 5.92 -8.74
N LYS A 733 -36.40 7.06 -8.50
CA LYS A 733 -36.93 8.17 -7.68
C LYS A 733 -38.02 8.99 -8.37
N ALA A 734 -38.08 9.01 -9.70
CA ALA A 734 -39.15 9.68 -10.44
C ALA A 734 -40.42 8.82 -10.47
N ASP A 735 -40.29 7.49 -10.60
CA ASP A 735 -41.43 6.57 -10.64
C ASP A 735 -42.07 6.35 -9.25
N LEU A 736 -41.38 6.69 -8.16
CA LEU A 736 -41.91 6.66 -6.78
C LEU A 736 -42.65 7.94 -6.36
N ALA A 737 -42.66 9.00 -7.18
CA ALA A 737 -43.29 10.28 -6.85
C ALA A 737 -44.70 10.46 -7.44
N GLU A 738 -45.18 9.55 -8.30
CA GLU A 738 -46.50 9.65 -8.93
C GLU A 738 -47.28 8.32 -8.86
N LYS A 739 -47.96 8.08 -7.72
CA LYS A 739 -49.38 7.64 -7.70
C LYS A 739 -49.98 7.54 -6.30
N PRO A 740 -51.30 7.81 -6.13
CA PRO A 740 -51.99 7.83 -4.85
C PRO A 740 -52.55 6.46 -4.44
N GLU A 741 -52.75 6.30 -3.13
CA GLU A 741 -53.39 5.16 -2.46
C GLU A 741 -54.87 4.98 -2.85
N SER A 742 -55.28 3.72 -3.09
CA SER A 742 -56.56 3.17 -2.60
C SER A 742 -56.67 1.64 -2.83
N ASP A 743 -57.05 0.95 -1.75
CA ASP A 743 -57.93 -0.23 -1.61
C ASP A 743 -57.47 -1.69 -1.87
N ILE A 744 -57.20 -2.37 -0.74
CA ILE A 744 -57.83 -3.60 -0.18
C ILE A 744 -58.16 -4.78 -1.13
N GLU A 745 -57.57 -5.96 -0.87
CA GLU A 745 -58.33 -7.18 -0.49
C GLU A 745 -57.45 -8.29 0.12
N LYS A 746 -57.94 -8.87 1.23
CA LYS A 746 -57.42 -10.08 1.90
C LYS A 746 -58.02 -11.32 1.24
N GLN A 747 -57.27 -12.41 1.18
CA GLN A 747 -57.84 -13.75 1.35
C GLN A 747 -56.81 -14.75 1.87
N ASP A 748 -57.14 -15.32 3.03
CA ASP A 748 -56.59 -16.53 3.63
C ASP A 748 -56.81 -17.75 2.71
N ILE A 749 -55.98 -18.80 2.83
CA ILE A 749 -56.45 -20.20 2.79
C ILE A 749 -55.48 -21.12 3.56
N GLU A 750 -56.16 -21.99 4.28
CA GLU A 750 -55.84 -23.05 5.22
C GLU A 750 -55.03 -24.22 4.65
N LYS A 751 -54.39 -24.95 5.57
CA LYS A 751 -53.78 -26.28 5.38
C LYS A 751 -54.86 -27.35 5.22
N GLN A 752 -54.59 -28.42 4.47
CA GLN A 752 -54.86 -29.78 4.93
C GLN A 752 -54.16 -30.88 4.12
N ASP A 753 -53.85 -31.95 4.86
CA ASP A 753 -53.14 -33.20 4.57
C ASP A 753 -53.78 -34.10 3.52
N ILE A 754 -52.97 -34.98 2.87
CA ILE A 754 -53.35 -36.40 2.62
C ILE A 754 -52.11 -37.31 2.71
N GLU A 755 -52.27 -38.40 3.47
CA GLU A 755 -51.33 -39.48 3.75
C GLU A 755 -51.55 -40.71 2.80
N LYS A 756 -50.42 -41.31 2.38
CA LYS A 756 -50.08 -42.71 1.96
C LYS A 756 -51.11 -43.71 1.37
N GLN A 757 -50.66 -44.46 0.34
CA GLN A 757 -50.45 -45.94 0.32
C GLN A 757 -49.95 -46.39 -1.08
N ASP A 758 -48.71 -46.88 -1.20
CA ASP A 758 -48.27 -48.29 -1.30
C ASP A 758 -48.71 -49.07 -2.56
N THR A 759 -47.77 -49.42 -3.45
CA THR A 759 -47.49 -50.82 -3.86
C THR A 759 -46.23 -51.00 -4.73
N GLU A 760 -45.40 -51.94 -4.26
CA GLU A 760 -44.57 -52.92 -4.98
C GLU A 760 -43.27 -52.56 -5.73
N ARG A 761 -42.28 -53.41 -5.43
CA ARG A 761 -40.85 -53.42 -5.76
C ARG A 761 -40.61 -54.33 -6.97
N PRO A 762 -39.51 -54.14 -7.72
CA PRO A 762 -38.63 -55.29 -7.96
C PRO A 762 -37.21 -55.02 -7.47
N GLU A 763 -36.57 -56.12 -7.08
CA GLU A 763 -35.30 -56.22 -6.37
C GLU A 763 -34.11 -55.58 -7.10
N ILE A 764 -33.28 -54.87 -6.32
CA ILE A 764 -31.96 -54.38 -6.72
C ILE A 764 -30.92 -55.19 -5.97
N GLU A 765 -29.99 -55.78 -6.74
CA GLU A 765 -28.73 -56.37 -6.30
C GLU A 765 -27.95 -55.44 -5.36
N LYS A 766 -27.49 -56.01 -4.25
CA LYS A 766 -26.69 -55.30 -3.23
C LYS A 766 -25.28 -54.97 -3.76
N SER A 767 -24.87 -53.71 -3.59
CA SER A 767 -23.48 -53.29 -3.48
C SER A 767 -23.37 -52.20 -2.39
N PRO A 768 -22.25 -52.10 -1.66
CA PRO A 768 -22.23 -52.19 -0.21
C PRO A 768 -22.64 -50.90 0.51
N GLU A 769 -23.32 -51.08 1.65
CA GLU A 769 -23.64 -50.04 2.62
C GLU A 769 -22.38 -49.31 3.10
N VAL A 770 -22.38 -47.98 2.94
CA VAL A 770 -21.49 -47.08 3.68
C VAL A 770 -22.32 -46.30 4.69
N SER A 771 -21.91 -46.46 5.95
CA SER A 771 -22.32 -45.83 7.19
C SER A 771 -22.74 -44.33 7.11
N SER A 772 -23.73 -43.98 7.91
CA SER A 772 -24.37 -42.67 8.07
C SER A 772 -23.45 -41.59 8.68
N ARG A 773 -22.49 -41.06 7.91
CA ARG A 773 -21.77 -39.82 8.25
C ARG A 773 -22.60 -38.59 7.84
N GLU A 774 -22.60 -37.54 8.68
CA GLU A 774 -23.29 -36.26 8.38
C GLU A 774 -22.74 -35.57 7.12
N HIS A 775 -21.44 -35.72 6.86
CA HIS A 775 -20.73 -35.11 5.75
C HIS A 775 -19.93 -36.15 4.96
N VAL A 776 -19.87 -35.98 3.64
CA VAL A 776 -19.09 -36.75 2.67
C VAL A 776 -18.23 -35.80 1.84
N TYR A 777 -17.21 -36.36 1.19
CA TYR A 777 -16.29 -35.64 0.31
C TYR A 777 -16.60 -36.02 -1.13
N ILE A 778 -16.76 -35.05 -2.03
CA ILE A 778 -17.03 -35.31 -3.44
C ILE A 778 -15.90 -34.81 -4.32
N THR A 779 -15.57 -35.57 -5.33
CA THR A 779 -14.53 -35.22 -6.31
C THR A 779 -15.21 -34.60 -7.53
N ILE A 780 -15.12 -33.28 -7.66
CA ILE A 780 -15.74 -32.49 -8.74
C ILE A 780 -14.74 -32.34 -9.88
N LEU A 781 -15.17 -32.70 -11.09
CA LEU A 781 -14.40 -32.69 -12.34
C LEU A 781 -14.60 -31.40 -13.15
N ALA A 782 -15.80 -30.81 -13.08
CA ALA A 782 -16.17 -29.61 -13.83
C ALA A 782 -17.45 -28.99 -13.24
N SER A 783 -17.72 -27.72 -13.57
CA SER A 783 -18.97 -27.03 -13.18
C SER A 783 -19.45 -26.11 -14.29
N PHE A 784 -20.77 -26.02 -14.49
CA PHE A 784 -21.39 -25.31 -15.61
C PHE A 784 -22.65 -24.56 -15.15
N ARG A 785 -23.00 -23.47 -15.84
CA ARG A 785 -24.31 -22.80 -15.66
C ARG A 785 -25.46 -23.53 -16.36
N SER A 786 -25.15 -24.41 -17.32
CA SER A 786 -26.12 -25.20 -18.07
C SER A 786 -26.01 -26.68 -17.71
N ASP A 787 -27.16 -27.32 -17.45
CA ASP A 787 -27.27 -28.78 -17.29
C ASP A 787 -26.84 -29.52 -18.55
N ALA A 788 -27.25 -29.03 -19.73
CA ALA A 788 -26.89 -29.64 -21.00
C ALA A 788 -25.36 -29.72 -21.19
N ASN A 789 -24.63 -28.67 -20.81
CA ASN A 789 -23.16 -28.66 -20.87
C ASN A 789 -22.55 -29.64 -19.85
N ALA A 790 -23.08 -29.67 -18.62
CA ALA A 790 -22.63 -30.61 -17.59
C ALA A 790 -22.88 -32.07 -17.98
N ILE A 791 -24.06 -32.37 -18.53
CA ILE A 791 -24.43 -33.70 -19.03
C ILE A 791 -23.54 -34.10 -20.20
N LYS A 792 -23.29 -33.19 -21.15
CA LYS A 792 -22.38 -33.44 -22.28
C LYS A 792 -20.98 -33.77 -21.79
N LYS A 793 -20.45 -33.01 -20.82
CA LYS A 793 -19.13 -33.28 -20.23
C LYS A 793 -19.10 -34.61 -19.48
N ALA A 794 -20.12 -34.91 -18.67
CA ALA A 794 -20.21 -36.18 -17.96
C ALA A 794 -20.28 -37.39 -18.93
N LYS A 795 -21.03 -37.27 -20.03
CA LYS A 795 -21.08 -38.30 -21.08
C LYS A 795 -19.71 -38.51 -21.73
N GLN A 796 -19.00 -37.43 -22.07
CA GLN A 796 -17.65 -37.51 -22.62
C GLN A 796 -16.70 -38.24 -21.65
N LEU A 797 -16.67 -37.85 -20.38
CA LEU A 797 -15.78 -38.46 -19.39
C LEU A 797 -16.12 -39.93 -19.14
N THR A 798 -17.40 -40.28 -19.17
CA THR A 798 -17.84 -41.67 -19.05
C THR A 798 -17.40 -42.51 -20.25
N GLN A 799 -17.42 -41.94 -21.47
CA GLN A 799 -16.87 -42.59 -22.67
C GLN A 799 -15.35 -42.77 -22.60
N ASP A 800 -14.65 -41.83 -21.97
CA ASP A 800 -13.21 -41.90 -21.74
C ASP A 800 -12.84 -42.91 -20.62
N GLY A 801 -13.83 -43.51 -19.95
CA GLY A 801 -13.65 -44.52 -18.90
C GLY A 801 -13.72 -43.99 -17.47
N LEU A 802 -14.00 -42.70 -17.28
CA LEU A 802 -14.17 -42.08 -15.97
C LEU A 802 -15.65 -41.94 -15.63
N ASN A 803 -16.16 -42.83 -14.79
CA ASN A 803 -17.55 -42.79 -14.36
C ASN A 803 -17.86 -41.45 -13.68
N SER A 804 -18.87 -40.74 -14.17
CA SER A 804 -19.20 -39.40 -13.68
C SER A 804 -20.71 -39.15 -13.64
N ALA A 805 -21.14 -38.40 -12.63
CA ALA A 805 -22.53 -38.05 -12.41
C ALA A 805 -22.71 -36.54 -12.29
N VAL A 806 -23.86 -36.02 -12.71
CA VAL A 806 -24.18 -34.60 -12.63
C VAL A 806 -25.01 -34.30 -11.39
N TYR A 807 -24.64 -33.26 -10.66
CA TYR A 807 -25.40 -32.70 -9.54
C TYR A 807 -25.62 -31.22 -9.76
N TRP A 808 -26.66 -30.65 -9.16
CA TRP A 808 -26.85 -29.20 -9.17
C TRP A 808 -26.52 -28.59 -7.80
N LEU A 809 -26.06 -27.35 -7.78
CA LEU A 809 -25.74 -26.53 -6.61
C LEU A 809 -26.25 -25.12 -6.85
N LYS A 810 -26.42 -24.34 -5.79
CA LYS A 810 -26.67 -22.89 -5.88
C LYS A 810 -25.48 -22.12 -5.33
N ASP A 811 -25.12 -21.01 -5.97
CA ASP A 811 -24.17 -20.03 -5.44
C ASP A 811 -24.85 -18.98 -4.56
N ASP A 812 -24.08 -18.04 -4.02
CA ASP A 812 -24.55 -17.05 -3.04
C ASP A 812 -25.51 -16.01 -3.63
N ASN A 813 -25.60 -15.94 -4.95
CA ASN A 813 -26.52 -15.09 -5.69
C ASN A 813 -27.74 -15.90 -6.19
N GLU A 814 -28.04 -17.05 -5.56
CA GLU A 814 -29.08 -17.99 -5.95
C GLU A 814 -28.91 -18.58 -7.37
N ASN A 815 -27.74 -18.42 -8.00
CA ASN A 815 -27.55 -18.97 -9.34
C ASN A 815 -27.33 -20.47 -9.28
N LEU A 816 -27.96 -21.18 -10.21
CA LEU A 816 -27.82 -22.62 -10.36
C LEU A 816 -26.52 -22.98 -11.09
N TRP A 817 -25.81 -23.98 -10.56
CA TRP A 817 -24.60 -24.58 -11.12
C TRP A 817 -24.77 -26.08 -11.23
N TYR A 818 -24.33 -26.68 -12.32
CA TYR A 818 -24.32 -28.11 -12.54
C TYR A 818 -22.89 -28.63 -12.51
N ILE A 819 -22.57 -29.45 -11.51
CA ILE A 819 -21.25 -30.02 -11.28
C ILE A 819 -21.18 -31.46 -11.78
N VAL A 820 -20.06 -31.82 -12.38
CA VAL A 820 -19.74 -33.20 -12.78
C VAL A 820 -18.87 -33.81 -11.69
N VAL A 821 -19.27 -34.95 -11.13
CA VAL A 821 -18.63 -35.59 -9.96
C VAL A 821 -18.20 -37.00 -10.33
N SER A 822 -16.94 -37.37 -10.06
CA SER A 822 -16.42 -38.74 -10.29
C SER A 822 -16.65 -39.70 -9.13
N GLY A 823 -16.74 -39.18 -7.89
CA GLY A 823 -16.85 -40.03 -6.71
C GLY A 823 -17.32 -39.29 -5.47
N ILE A 824 -17.86 -40.07 -4.52
CA ILE A 824 -18.29 -39.64 -3.19
C ILE A 824 -17.55 -40.54 -2.18
N TYR A 825 -16.84 -39.93 -1.25
CA TYR A 825 -15.91 -40.58 -0.34
C TYR A 825 -16.24 -40.25 1.11
N ALA A 826 -15.93 -41.17 2.02
CA ALA A 826 -16.23 -41.01 3.44
C ALA A 826 -15.19 -40.13 4.15
N ASP A 827 -13.95 -40.09 3.66
CA ASP A 827 -12.87 -39.25 4.17
C ASP A 827 -12.13 -38.50 3.05
N TYR A 828 -11.43 -37.45 3.45
CA TYR A 828 -10.72 -36.54 2.55
C TYR A 828 -9.53 -37.21 1.85
N ASP A 829 -8.80 -38.10 2.54
CA ASP A 829 -7.59 -38.73 2.00
C ASP A 829 -7.94 -39.71 0.87
N GLN A 830 -9.05 -40.45 1.00
CA GLN A 830 -9.62 -41.26 -0.07
C GLN A 830 -10.04 -40.41 -1.27
N ALA A 831 -10.70 -39.28 -1.03
CA ALA A 831 -11.12 -38.37 -2.09
C ALA A 831 -9.91 -37.79 -2.83
N MET A 832 -8.85 -37.40 -2.11
CA MET A 832 -7.59 -36.90 -2.68
C MET A 832 -6.78 -37.98 -3.39
N GLY A 833 -6.81 -39.23 -2.91
CA GLY A 833 -6.24 -40.37 -3.61
C GLY A 833 -6.85 -40.51 -5.00
N ALA A 834 -8.18 -40.40 -5.10
CA ALA A 834 -8.89 -40.41 -6.37
C ALA A 834 -8.60 -39.18 -7.25
N VAL A 835 -8.44 -37.98 -6.67
CA VAL A 835 -7.99 -36.78 -7.41
C VAL A 835 -6.65 -37.05 -8.09
N ASN A 836 -5.68 -37.62 -7.36
CA ASN A 836 -4.34 -37.87 -7.89
C ASN A 836 -4.35 -38.91 -9.01
N GLU A 837 -5.15 -39.96 -8.88
CA GLU A 837 -5.33 -40.98 -9.92
C GLU A 837 -5.96 -40.38 -11.18
N ILE A 838 -7.02 -39.59 -11.03
CA ILE A 838 -7.69 -38.95 -12.17
C ILE A 838 -6.78 -37.93 -12.85
N LYS A 839 -6.01 -37.15 -12.06
CA LYS A 839 -5.02 -36.20 -12.58
C LYS A 839 -3.97 -36.89 -13.44
N THR A 840 -3.49 -38.06 -13.00
CA THR A 840 -2.48 -38.84 -13.71
C THR A 840 -3.02 -39.45 -14.99
N ASN A 841 -4.26 -39.95 -14.96
CA ASN A 841 -4.80 -40.77 -16.05
C ASN A 841 -5.61 -39.99 -17.10
N TYR A 842 -6.20 -38.85 -16.72
CA TYR A 842 -7.18 -38.15 -17.57
C TYR A 842 -6.80 -36.70 -17.91
N SER A 843 -5.68 -36.19 -17.38
CA SER A 843 -5.29 -34.76 -17.54
C SER A 843 -6.40 -33.77 -17.16
N ILE A 844 -7.27 -34.20 -16.24
CA ILE A 844 -8.31 -33.38 -15.60
C ILE A 844 -7.77 -33.02 -14.22
N MET A 845 -8.15 -31.87 -13.68
CA MET A 845 -7.81 -31.49 -12.31
C MET A 845 -9.08 -31.52 -11.45
N PRO A 846 -9.44 -32.68 -10.86
CA PRO A 846 -10.56 -32.73 -9.95
C PRO A 846 -10.24 -32.00 -8.65
N PHE A 847 -11.28 -31.54 -7.94
CA PHE A 847 -11.13 -31.00 -6.60
C PHE A 847 -12.12 -31.62 -5.64
N VAL A 848 -11.72 -31.71 -4.37
CA VAL A 848 -12.53 -32.32 -3.31
C VAL A 848 -13.36 -31.25 -2.61
N LYS A 849 -14.66 -31.51 -2.44
CA LYS A 849 -15.56 -30.65 -1.69
C LYS A 849 -16.26 -31.43 -0.59
N LYS A 850 -16.22 -30.90 0.64
CA LYS A 850 -17.01 -31.43 1.76
C LYS A 850 -18.46 -30.98 1.65
N MET A 851 -19.40 -31.91 1.81
CA MET A 851 -20.83 -31.64 1.69
C MET A 851 -21.65 -32.53 2.63
N ALA A 852 -22.78 -32.03 3.11
CA ALA A 852 -23.72 -32.86 3.86
C ALA A 852 -24.27 -34.00 2.97
N HIS A 853 -24.27 -35.23 3.49
CA HIS A 853 -24.67 -36.41 2.73
C HIS A 853 -26.12 -36.32 2.22
N ALA A 854 -27.02 -35.75 3.04
CA ALA A 854 -28.41 -35.51 2.66
C ALA A 854 -28.56 -34.52 1.48
N THR A 855 -27.66 -33.55 1.37
CA THR A 855 -27.67 -32.54 0.31
C THR A 855 -27.29 -33.15 -1.04
N ILE A 856 -26.34 -34.09 -1.07
CA ILE A 856 -25.92 -34.77 -2.30
C ILE A 856 -27.01 -35.70 -2.82
N LYS A 857 -27.66 -36.48 -1.93
CA LYS A 857 -28.76 -37.38 -2.33
C LYS A 857 -29.92 -36.64 -3.02
N LYS A 858 -30.25 -35.43 -2.57
CA LYS A 858 -31.36 -34.63 -3.12
C LYS A 858 -31.01 -33.90 -4.43
N ARG A 859 -29.72 -33.72 -4.73
CA ARG A 859 -29.25 -32.83 -5.81
C ARG A 859 -28.70 -33.56 -7.03
N ARG A 860 -28.81 -34.90 -7.07
CA ARG A 860 -28.41 -35.71 -8.23
C ARG A 860 -29.36 -35.43 -9.39
N VAL A 861 -28.81 -35.12 -10.55
CA VAL A 861 -29.58 -35.00 -11.79
C VAL A 861 -29.75 -36.42 -12.34
N ASN A 862 -31.01 -36.87 -12.50
CA ASN A 862 -31.29 -38.16 -13.12
C ASN A 862 -30.94 -38.07 -14.61
N ILE A 863 -29.86 -38.73 -15.00
CA ILE A 863 -29.48 -38.89 -16.40
C ILE A 863 -30.26 -40.12 -16.90
N ILE A 864 -31.35 -39.90 -17.63
CA ILE A 864 -31.99 -40.97 -18.40
C ILE A 864 -31.08 -41.21 -19.60
N PHE A 865 -30.47 -42.40 -19.65
CA PHE A 865 -29.54 -42.80 -20.72
C PHE A 865 -30.27 -43.16 -22.00
#